data_AF-A0A1G1CCB4-F1
#
_entry.id   AF-A0A1G1CCB4-F1
#
_cell.length_a   1.000
_cell.length_b   1.000
_cell.length_c   1.000
_cell.angle_alpha   90.00
_cell.angle_beta   90.00
_cell.angle_gamma   90.00
#
_symmetry.space_group_name_H-M   'P 1'
#
loop_
_entity.id
_entity.type
_entity.pdbx_description
1 polymer ?
#
loop_
_entity_poly.entity_id
_entity_poly.type
_entity_poly.pdbx_seq_one_letter_code
_entity_poly.pdbx_strand_id
1 'polypeptide(L)'
;MHRWLQTCVWTVLVLWGSLPIAGAEKPAQPQAPTAAPPVLWFDAITGPLALDTAGADVLCRTIYSNLQSGRVDTAALARLDPSGAPRAVFLSWSDGEATARVFFGLGTGLAAAVQSACQNVATSGMPGASLRWLKVDVVQYAYPTGDFVTRESSIPMPSLVGIAFAPQSGFAFLPEQLVGWKLVDPHGNLLVHRIADLFTVAEQFSQLGKWSSISSFSGPQWVTLFECQSYFCDGTRVEPLFRGHRCFGDLTPDVLLAAAGHGGDFLVKWCNDKGLFAVRFPEWQADSLETVAVSDQASAALALLELYEIDKRPETLGGARRALQALLACLKPSGADGKAACLVQDGQAALEANAMALLALLKYGELASNANVSKHVTRLGYYLLRQRQPGGVLVCGRSYPSGKIDPSMSLTGASVAIVAFVRMYEKTNQTVFLDAARESMTWLRAEQVGKRELDALPQDAWFVRALDSVFTYDRDPELVTTTERIALAIMASQTWGFPFPDFLGSINSHPSATLAAQRALALATAARLLHDNDRDIAADKIVADLQTTLAFQLQAQADAPSAMYLPKPQDYLGGFRDHCLDFGFALSCQSAQMFSLLAVYRQAKASPEAALLLTDRYREARQTATAALSRFPRALPSLNRRPGPATQGQGPQATPPPRQQLPDPPPARAVPKR
;
A
#
# COMPACT_ATOMS: atom_id res chain seq x y z
N MET A 1 -33.29 5.42 37.43
CA MET A 1 -31.92 5.07 37.88
C MET A 1 -31.00 6.26 38.16
N HIS A 2 -31.30 7.49 37.73
CA HIS A 2 -30.42 8.65 37.99
C HIS A 2 -30.65 9.39 39.34
N ARG A 3 -31.61 8.95 40.17
CA ARG A 3 -31.91 9.54 41.50
C ARG A 3 -31.41 8.71 42.70
N TRP A 4 -30.74 7.58 42.47
CA TRP A 4 -30.27 6.67 43.52
C TRP A 4 -28.78 6.81 43.87
N LEU A 5 -28.02 7.63 43.12
CA LEU A 5 -26.57 7.81 43.30
C LEU A 5 -26.17 9.06 44.09
N GLN A 6 -27.09 9.97 44.40
CA GLN A 6 -26.77 11.20 45.16
C GLN A 6 -26.88 11.05 46.69
N THR A 7 -27.45 9.96 47.19
CA THR A 7 -27.72 9.80 48.64
C THR A 7 -26.62 9.01 49.37
N CYS A 8 -25.68 8.37 48.68
CA CYS A 8 -24.62 7.55 49.31
C CYS A 8 -23.30 8.29 49.57
N VAL A 9 -23.13 9.54 49.14
CA VAL A 9 -21.85 10.28 49.26
C VAL A 9 -21.79 11.21 50.48
N TRP A 10 -22.89 11.40 51.22
CA TRP A 10 -22.96 12.37 52.32
C TRP A 10 -22.92 11.79 53.75
N THR A 11 -22.81 10.47 53.92
CA THR A 11 -22.92 9.83 55.26
C THR A 11 -21.61 9.26 55.81
N VAL A 12 -20.47 9.43 55.11
CA VAL A 12 -19.16 8.91 55.58
C VAL A 12 -18.23 10.04 56.11
N LEU A 13 -18.71 11.29 56.17
CA LEU A 13 -17.88 12.48 56.40
C LEU A 13 -18.31 13.31 57.64
N VAL A 14 -18.74 12.68 58.75
CA VAL A 14 -19.07 13.42 60.00
C VAL A 14 -18.65 12.70 61.31
N LEU A 15 -18.00 11.54 61.26
CA LEU A 15 -17.42 10.94 62.46
C LEU A 15 -15.94 10.80 62.23
N TRP A 16 -15.14 11.69 62.83
CA TRP A 16 -13.83 11.42 63.42
C TRP A 16 -13.43 12.68 64.19
N GLY A 17 -13.75 12.63 65.49
CA GLY A 17 -13.43 13.66 66.45
C GLY A 17 -11.95 13.64 66.84
N SER A 18 -11.49 14.85 67.13
CA SER A 18 -10.24 15.27 67.76
C SER A 18 -9.66 14.28 68.78
N LEU A 19 -8.46 13.76 68.51
CA LEU A 19 -7.56 13.15 69.49
C LEU A 19 -6.23 13.94 69.50
N PRO A 20 -5.65 14.23 70.68
CA PRO A 20 -4.38 14.95 70.77
C PRO A 20 -3.20 14.02 70.45
N ILE A 21 -2.36 14.43 69.49
CA ILE A 21 -1.13 13.73 69.13
C ILE A 21 -0.04 14.09 70.15
N ALA A 22 0.30 13.14 71.01
CA ALA A 22 1.52 13.18 71.81
C ALA A 22 2.75 12.89 70.92
N GLY A 23 3.88 13.52 71.25
CA GLY A 23 5.08 13.61 70.42
C GLY A 23 5.59 12.28 69.88
N ALA A 24 5.75 12.22 68.56
CA ALA A 24 6.47 11.18 67.86
C ALA A 24 7.87 11.69 67.50
N GLU A 25 8.89 10.99 67.99
CA GLU A 25 10.28 11.19 67.61
C GLU A 25 10.46 11.10 66.09
N LYS A 26 11.34 11.97 65.58
CA LYS A 26 11.70 12.07 64.16
C LYS A 26 12.24 10.70 63.69
N PRO A 27 11.53 9.96 62.81
CA PRO A 27 12.02 8.68 62.34
C PRO A 27 13.34 8.90 61.60
N ALA A 28 14.32 8.04 61.88
CA ALA A 28 15.62 8.04 61.24
C ALA A 28 15.46 8.11 59.72
N GLN A 29 16.24 9.00 59.10
CA GLN A 29 16.30 9.18 57.66
C GLN A 29 16.52 7.80 57.02
N PRO A 30 15.60 7.29 56.18
CA PRO A 30 15.77 5.99 55.55
C PRO A 30 17.07 6.02 54.73
N GLN A 31 17.97 5.10 55.03
CA GLN A 31 19.18 4.88 54.25
C GLN A 31 18.77 4.74 52.79
N ALA A 32 19.43 5.49 51.90
CA ALA A 32 19.14 5.49 50.48
C ALA A 32 19.14 4.03 49.99
N PRO A 33 18.04 3.53 49.38
CA PRO A 33 17.98 2.16 48.93
C PRO A 33 19.15 1.91 47.98
N THR A 34 19.94 0.89 48.28
CA THR A 34 21.02 0.39 47.42
C THR A 34 20.44 0.26 46.02
N ALA A 35 20.91 1.08 45.08
CA ALA A 35 20.31 1.18 43.75
C ALA A 35 20.24 -0.22 43.14
N ALA A 36 19.01 -0.68 42.86
CA ALA A 36 18.82 -1.95 42.17
C ALA A 36 19.64 -1.93 40.87
N PRO A 37 20.28 -3.05 40.49
CA PRO A 37 21.04 -3.10 39.25
C PRO A 37 20.15 -2.60 38.09
N PRO A 38 20.70 -1.80 37.17
CA PRO A 38 19.91 -1.23 36.09
C PRO A 38 19.23 -2.35 35.30
N VAL A 39 17.91 -2.25 35.17
CA VAL A 39 17.11 -3.21 34.42
C VAL A 39 17.51 -3.11 32.96
N LEU A 40 17.94 -4.23 32.37
CA LEU A 40 18.31 -4.28 30.95
C LEU A 40 17.12 -3.85 30.09
N TRP A 41 17.33 -2.88 29.20
CA TRP A 41 16.30 -2.32 28.31
C TRP A 41 16.87 -1.92 26.94
N PHE A 42 16.05 -1.33 26.07
CA PHE A 42 16.41 -1.01 24.69
C PHE A 42 17.56 0.01 24.57
N ASP A 43 17.68 0.93 25.52
CA ASP A 43 18.75 1.93 25.59
C ASP A 43 20.14 1.32 25.87
N ALA A 44 20.20 0.06 26.32
CA ALA A 44 21.45 -0.67 26.49
C ALA A 44 22.01 -1.24 25.17
N ILE A 45 21.29 -1.14 24.05
CA ILE A 45 21.71 -1.64 22.74
C ILE A 45 22.59 -0.59 22.06
N THR A 46 23.90 -0.79 22.10
CA THR A 46 24.89 0.21 21.68
C THR A 46 25.43 0.03 20.27
N GLY A 47 25.13 -1.08 19.59
CA GLY A 47 25.62 -1.31 18.24
C GLY A 47 24.96 -2.50 17.54
N PRO A 48 25.01 -2.51 16.19
CA PRO A 48 24.37 -3.53 15.38
C PRO A 48 25.08 -4.88 15.49
N LEU A 49 24.31 -5.94 15.36
CA LEU A 49 24.74 -7.31 15.14
C LEU A 49 24.80 -7.61 13.64
N ALA A 50 25.98 -7.94 13.13
CA ALA A 50 26.12 -8.41 11.76
C ALA A 50 25.51 -9.81 11.61
N LEU A 51 24.39 -9.90 10.91
CA LEU A 51 23.75 -11.16 10.53
C LEU A 51 23.72 -11.27 9.02
N ASP A 52 24.45 -12.24 8.48
CA ASP A 52 24.37 -12.64 7.09
C ASP A 52 23.19 -13.60 6.85
N THR A 53 23.01 -14.03 5.59
CA THR A 53 21.91 -14.93 5.23
C THR A 53 21.98 -16.27 5.95
N ALA A 54 23.18 -16.81 6.18
CA ALA A 54 23.35 -18.10 6.86
C ALA A 54 23.02 -17.99 8.36
N GLY A 55 23.48 -16.92 9.01
CA GLY A 55 23.14 -16.62 10.41
C GLY A 55 21.65 -16.36 10.60
N ALA A 56 21.02 -15.67 9.65
CA ALA A 56 19.56 -15.48 9.63
C ALA A 56 18.80 -16.80 9.53
N ASP A 57 19.23 -17.72 8.64
CA ASP A 57 18.61 -19.04 8.51
C ASP A 57 18.71 -19.85 9.82
N VAL A 58 19.90 -19.91 10.42
CA VAL A 58 20.11 -20.56 11.73
C VAL A 58 19.22 -19.95 12.80
N LEU A 59 19.16 -18.62 12.88
CA LEU A 59 18.34 -17.90 13.84
C LEU A 59 16.85 -18.24 13.69
N CYS A 60 16.31 -18.08 12.49
CA CYS A 60 14.89 -18.28 12.20
C CYS A 60 14.47 -19.73 12.38
N ARG A 61 15.25 -20.71 11.90
CA ARG A 61 14.92 -22.13 12.05
C ARG A 61 14.98 -22.60 13.50
N THR A 62 15.96 -22.12 14.26
CA THR A 62 16.07 -22.42 15.70
C THR A 62 14.83 -21.91 16.43
N ILE A 63 14.44 -20.66 16.21
CA ILE A 63 13.24 -20.08 16.82
C ILE A 63 11.98 -20.84 16.39
N TYR A 64 11.81 -21.09 15.09
CA TYR A 64 10.65 -21.81 14.56
C TYR A 64 10.51 -23.20 15.21
N SER A 65 11.60 -23.96 15.27
CA SER A 65 11.64 -25.28 15.94
C SER A 65 11.32 -25.18 17.44
N ASN A 66 11.82 -24.16 18.13
CA ASN A 66 11.54 -23.96 19.55
C ASN A 66 10.05 -23.67 19.80
N LEU A 67 9.45 -22.80 18.98
CA LEU A 67 8.03 -22.46 19.05
C LEU A 67 7.11 -23.64 18.70
N GLN A 68 7.53 -24.48 17.75
CA GLN A 68 6.78 -25.67 17.33
C GLN A 68 6.88 -26.82 18.35
N SER A 69 8.06 -27.04 18.93
CA SER A 69 8.32 -28.16 19.85
C SER A 69 7.98 -27.85 21.31
N GLY A 70 7.85 -26.58 21.68
CA GLY A 70 7.68 -26.18 23.07
C GLY A 70 8.97 -26.20 23.90
N ARG A 71 10.12 -26.49 23.29
CA ARG A 71 11.43 -26.56 23.96
C ARG A 71 12.30 -25.39 23.51
N VAL A 72 12.98 -24.75 24.46
CA VAL A 72 13.87 -23.62 24.15
C VAL A 72 15.32 -24.11 24.15
N ASP A 73 15.88 -24.32 22.96
CA ASP A 73 17.31 -24.56 22.75
C ASP A 73 17.92 -23.39 21.98
N THR A 74 18.91 -22.73 22.57
CA THR A 74 19.59 -21.56 21.99
C THR A 74 21.09 -21.77 21.81
N ALA A 75 21.59 -23.00 21.97
CA ALA A 75 23.02 -23.29 21.89
C ALA A 75 23.64 -22.89 20.55
N ALA A 76 22.92 -23.09 19.44
CA ALA A 76 23.36 -22.69 18.11
C ALA A 76 23.49 -21.15 17.95
N LEU A 77 22.71 -20.38 18.70
CA LEU A 77 22.64 -18.92 18.58
C LEU A 77 23.80 -18.21 19.26
N ALA A 78 24.44 -18.84 20.24
CA ALA A 78 25.59 -18.26 20.95
C ALA A 78 26.76 -17.95 20.00
N ARG A 79 26.89 -18.69 18.89
CA ARG A 79 27.95 -18.48 17.89
C ARG A 79 27.68 -17.27 16.98
N LEU A 80 26.42 -16.84 16.87
CA LEU A 80 26.04 -15.72 16.01
C LEU A 80 26.33 -14.36 16.67
N ASP A 81 26.45 -14.31 18.00
CA ASP A 81 26.74 -13.08 18.74
C ASP A 81 27.81 -13.33 19.83
N PRO A 82 29.08 -13.54 19.43
CA PRO A 82 30.16 -13.84 20.36
C PRO A 82 30.47 -12.69 21.33
N SER A 83 29.99 -11.47 21.03
CA SER A 83 30.21 -10.30 21.87
C SER A 83 29.48 -10.38 23.21
N GLY A 84 28.35 -11.12 23.27
CA GLY A 84 27.48 -11.15 24.43
C GLY A 84 26.84 -9.79 24.78
N ALA A 85 26.93 -8.80 23.89
CA ALA A 85 26.39 -7.47 24.13
C ALA A 85 24.86 -7.53 24.28
N PRO A 86 24.24 -6.59 25.00
CA PRO A 86 22.78 -6.52 25.12
C PRO A 86 22.05 -6.59 23.77
N ARG A 87 21.02 -7.43 23.70
CA ARG A 87 20.14 -7.59 22.53
C ARG A 87 18.66 -7.52 22.93
N ALA A 88 17.86 -7.02 22.01
CA ALA A 88 16.41 -7.19 21.99
C ALA A 88 16.01 -7.94 20.72
N VAL A 89 15.09 -8.90 20.87
CA VAL A 89 14.52 -9.66 19.75
C VAL A 89 13.01 -9.67 19.90
N PHE A 90 12.29 -9.40 18.81
CA PHE A 90 10.85 -9.63 18.73
C PHE A 90 10.56 -10.90 17.93
N LEU A 91 9.55 -11.63 18.41
CA LEU A 91 8.96 -12.80 17.77
C LEU A 91 7.50 -12.44 17.46
N SER A 92 7.18 -12.30 16.19
CA SER A 92 5.81 -12.16 15.71
C SER A 92 5.40 -13.48 15.06
N TRP A 93 4.30 -14.10 15.51
CA TRP A 93 3.84 -15.34 14.89
C TRP A 93 2.34 -15.34 14.62
N SER A 94 1.93 -16.07 13.58
CA SER A 94 0.54 -16.22 13.15
C SER A 94 0.29 -17.63 12.61
N ASP A 95 -0.95 -18.10 12.71
CA ASP A 95 -1.49 -19.29 12.04
C ASP A 95 -2.00 -18.99 10.62
N GLY A 96 -1.99 -17.72 10.22
CA GLY A 96 -2.51 -17.19 8.97
C GLY A 96 -3.98 -16.74 9.03
N GLU A 97 -4.68 -17.07 10.11
CA GLU A 97 -6.08 -16.73 10.35
C GLU A 97 -6.20 -15.55 11.32
N ALA A 98 -5.44 -15.58 12.40
CA ALA A 98 -5.39 -14.52 13.39
C ALA A 98 -4.24 -13.55 13.14
N THR A 99 -4.45 -12.28 13.51
CA THR A 99 -3.38 -11.28 13.56
C THR A 99 -2.21 -11.78 14.42
N ALA A 100 -1.00 -11.45 13.99
CA ALA A 100 0.21 -11.91 14.61
C ALA A 100 0.28 -11.52 16.09
N ARG A 101 0.67 -12.49 16.91
CA ARG A 101 0.99 -12.26 18.31
C ARG A 101 2.47 -11.87 18.41
N VAL A 102 2.73 -10.72 19.01
CA VAL A 102 4.08 -10.15 19.09
C VAL A 102 4.59 -10.21 20.52
N PHE A 103 5.78 -10.78 20.69
CA PHE A 103 6.49 -10.87 21.95
C PHE A 103 7.90 -10.35 21.76
N PHE A 104 8.52 -9.81 22.80
CA PHE A 104 9.94 -9.49 22.75
C PHE A 104 10.66 -10.04 23.97
N GLY A 105 11.97 -10.20 23.82
CA GLY A 105 12.87 -10.63 24.87
C GLY A 105 14.15 -9.82 24.85
N LEU A 106 14.73 -9.64 26.04
CA LEU A 106 15.97 -8.91 26.28
C LEU A 106 16.97 -9.85 26.94
N GLY A 107 18.25 -9.71 26.61
CA GLY A 107 19.31 -10.50 27.23
C GLY A 107 20.71 -10.02 26.89
N THR A 108 21.69 -10.45 27.68
CA THR A 108 23.11 -10.28 27.37
C THR A 108 23.51 -11.28 26.30
N GLY A 109 23.49 -10.85 25.04
CA GLY A 109 23.70 -11.67 23.85
C GLY A 109 22.40 -12.17 23.21
N LEU A 110 22.49 -12.49 21.91
CA LEU A 110 21.36 -12.94 21.09
C LEU A 110 20.64 -14.18 21.68
N ALA A 111 21.40 -15.18 22.13
CA ALA A 111 20.84 -16.43 22.67
C ALA A 111 19.95 -16.19 23.89
N ALA A 112 20.38 -15.31 24.81
CA ALA A 112 19.61 -14.96 26.01
C ALA A 112 18.36 -14.15 25.67
N ALA A 113 18.45 -13.21 24.72
CA ALA A 113 17.30 -12.43 24.25
C ALA A 113 16.24 -13.32 23.58
N VAL A 114 16.65 -14.28 22.75
CA VAL A 114 15.75 -15.26 22.12
C VAL A 114 15.12 -16.18 23.16
N GLN A 115 15.89 -16.65 24.12
CA GLN A 115 15.36 -17.49 25.21
C GLN A 115 14.28 -16.74 26.00
N SER A 116 14.55 -15.50 26.38
CA SER A 116 13.59 -14.61 27.05
C SER A 116 12.31 -14.42 26.23
N ALA A 117 12.45 -14.16 24.92
CA ALA A 117 11.30 -13.99 24.04
C ALA A 117 10.45 -15.28 23.93
N CYS A 118 11.10 -16.45 23.80
CA CYS A 118 10.40 -17.74 23.76
C CYS A 118 9.68 -18.06 25.08
N GLN A 119 10.26 -17.70 26.23
CA GLN A 119 9.61 -17.85 27.54
C GLN A 119 8.36 -16.96 27.67
N ASN A 120 8.40 -15.74 27.12
CA ASN A 120 7.25 -14.85 27.06
C ASN A 120 6.12 -15.42 26.17
N VAL A 121 6.48 -16.05 25.04
CA VAL A 121 5.53 -16.79 24.20
C VAL A 121 4.93 -17.96 24.99
N ALA A 122 5.76 -18.76 25.67
CA ALA A 122 5.30 -19.93 26.42
C ALA A 122 4.30 -19.58 27.54
N THR A 123 4.54 -18.46 28.24
CA THR A 123 3.62 -17.93 29.27
C THR A 123 2.25 -17.57 28.69
N SER A 124 2.20 -17.24 27.40
CA SER A 124 0.98 -16.85 26.70
C SER A 124 0.38 -17.98 25.86
N GLY A 125 0.94 -19.19 25.93
CA GLY A 125 0.56 -20.35 25.14
C GLY A 125 1.39 -20.49 23.85
N MET A 126 2.15 -21.58 23.76
CA MET A 126 2.96 -21.92 22.58
C MET A 126 2.08 -22.21 21.36
N PRO A 127 2.50 -21.80 20.15
CA PRO A 127 1.74 -22.10 18.94
C PRO A 127 1.75 -23.58 18.58
N GLY A 128 2.88 -24.29 18.78
CA GLY A 128 2.99 -25.69 18.42
C GLY A 128 2.69 -25.91 16.93
N ALA A 129 1.79 -26.83 16.62
CA ALA A 129 1.41 -27.17 15.25
C ALA A 129 0.62 -26.06 14.50
N SER A 130 0.09 -25.04 15.20
CA SER A 130 -0.59 -23.92 14.54
C SER A 130 0.38 -22.85 14.01
N LEU A 131 1.68 -22.93 14.34
CA LEU A 131 2.68 -22.00 13.83
C LEU A 131 2.76 -22.14 12.31
N ARG A 132 2.27 -21.15 11.58
CA ARG A 132 2.41 -21.11 10.12
C ARG A 132 3.47 -20.10 9.71
N TRP A 133 3.44 -18.92 10.31
CA TRP A 133 4.27 -17.79 9.95
C TRP A 133 4.99 -17.25 11.17
N LEU A 134 6.30 -17.03 11.01
CA LEU A 134 7.18 -16.44 11.99
C LEU A 134 7.89 -15.25 11.36
N LYS A 135 7.87 -14.10 12.03
CA LYS A 135 8.78 -12.99 11.78
C LYS A 135 9.65 -12.76 13.01
N VAL A 136 10.94 -12.63 12.76
CA VAL A 136 11.97 -12.36 13.77
C VAL A 136 12.56 -10.99 13.49
N ASP A 137 12.48 -10.10 14.47
CA ASP A 137 13.07 -8.77 14.39
C ASP A 137 14.19 -8.64 15.43
N VAL A 138 15.41 -8.42 14.97
CA VAL A 138 16.56 -8.15 15.85
C VAL A 138 16.76 -6.64 15.90
N VAL A 139 16.74 -6.05 17.09
CA VAL A 139 16.99 -4.62 17.24
C VAL A 139 18.47 -4.33 16.99
N GLN A 140 18.73 -3.48 16.01
CA GLN A 140 20.07 -3.18 15.52
C GLN A 140 20.58 -1.81 15.98
N TYR A 141 19.66 -0.91 16.27
CA TYR A 141 19.96 0.44 16.74
C TYR A 141 18.86 0.95 17.66
N ALA A 142 19.26 1.65 18.71
CA ALA A 142 18.37 2.24 19.70
C ALA A 142 18.78 3.69 19.98
N TYR A 143 17.79 4.57 20.12
CA TYR A 143 17.96 5.99 20.37
C TYR A 143 17.05 6.42 21.52
N PRO A 144 17.58 6.53 22.75
CA PRO A 144 16.82 7.02 23.89
C PRO A 144 16.58 8.53 23.77
N THR A 145 15.35 8.97 24.04
CA THR A 145 15.00 10.40 24.14
C THR A 145 14.07 10.66 25.31
N GLY A 146 14.26 11.80 25.98
CA GLY A 146 13.51 12.20 27.18
C GLY A 146 12.45 13.28 26.94
N ASP A 147 12.29 13.72 25.69
CA ASP A 147 11.42 14.83 25.29
C ASP A 147 10.08 14.37 24.66
N PHE A 148 9.79 13.06 24.68
CA PHE A 148 8.62 12.51 24.00
C PHE A 148 7.34 12.72 24.80
N VAL A 149 6.34 13.36 24.19
CA VAL A 149 5.00 13.58 24.75
C VAL A 149 4.01 12.73 23.96
N THR A 150 3.35 11.76 24.60
CA THR A 150 2.58 10.68 23.92
C THR A 150 1.57 11.15 22.87
N ARG A 151 0.95 12.32 23.10
CA ARG A 151 -0.11 12.85 22.24
C ARG A 151 0.35 13.91 21.25
N GLU A 152 1.58 14.38 21.36
CA GLU A 152 2.09 15.54 20.62
C GLU A 152 3.32 15.20 19.78
N SER A 153 4.14 14.24 20.23
CA SER A 153 5.32 13.82 19.52
C SER A 153 4.97 12.85 18.39
N SER A 154 5.60 13.07 17.24
CA SER A 154 5.53 12.17 16.10
C SER A 154 6.69 11.18 16.12
N ILE A 155 6.39 9.94 15.70
CA ILE A 155 7.40 8.93 15.44
C ILE A 155 7.94 9.15 14.02
N PRO A 156 9.24 9.38 13.83
CA PRO A 156 9.82 9.61 12.52
C PRO A 156 9.80 8.31 11.70
N MET A 157 9.16 8.34 10.53
CA MET A 157 9.02 7.17 9.65
C MET A 157 8.53 5.90 10.40
N PRO A 158 7.28 5.86 10.86
CA PRO A 158 6.76 4.78 11.69
C PRO A 158 6.76 3.41 11.00
N SER A 159 6.98 3.33 9.68
CA SER A 159 7.19 2.07 8.94
C SER A 159 8.62 1.52 9.02
N LEU A 160 9.59 2.24 9.61
CA LEU A 160 10.94 1.74 9.90
C LEU A 160 11.33 1.83 11.37
N VAL A 161 10.75 2.77 12.11
CA VAL A 161 11.14 3.07 13.49
C VAL A 161 10.07 2.56 14.45
N GLY A 162 10.46 1.66 15.33
CA GLY A 162 9.66 1.22 16.47
C GLY A 162 9.87 2.13 17.67
N ILE A 163 9.01 1.97 18.68
CA ILE A 163 9.06 2.74 19.93
C ILE A 163 8.95 1.82 21.14
N ALA A 164 9.84 1.99 22.12
CA ALA A 164 9.77 1.35 23.43
C ALA A 164 9.60 2.41 24.52
N PHE A 165 8.63 2.22 25.40
CA PHE A 165 8.42 3.08 26.56
C PHE A 165 9.36 2.66 27.71
N ALA A 166 9.29 3.34 28.85
CA ALA A 166 10.14 3.04 30.00
C ALA A 166 10.02 1.56 30.47
N PRO A 167 11.09 0.95 31.04
CA PRO A 167 11.11 -0.47 31.38
C PRO A 167 9.94 -0.94 32.26
N GLN A 168 9.48 -0.09 33.17
CA GLN A 168 8.40 -0.41 34.11
C GLN A 168 7.04 -0.58 33.40
N SER A 169 6.89 0.04 32.23
CA SER A 169 5.68 -0.10 31.41
C SER A 169 5.60 -1.46 30.72
N GLY A 170 6.75 -1.97 30.26
CA GLY A 170 6.84 -3.18 29.44
C GLY A 170 6.30 -3.02 28.01
N PHE A 171 6.03 -1.80 27.52
CA PHE A 171 5.53 -1.60 26.16
C PHE A 171 6.65 -1.32 25.16
N ALA A 172 6.63 -2.08 24.07
CA ALA A 172 7.38 -1.78 22.85
C ALA A 172 6.54 -2.17 21.63
N PHE A 173 6.54 -1.33 20.61
CA PHE A 173 5.80 -1.53 19.37
C PHE A 173 6.76 -1.55 18.17
N LEU A 174 6.69 -2.62 17.39
CA LEU A 174 7.36 -2.74 16.10
C LEU A 174 6.80 -1.75 15.07
N PRO A 175 7.58 -1.37 14.04
CA PRO A 175 7.07 -0.57 12.93
C PRO A 175 5.80 -1.13 12.29
N GLU A 176 5.73 -2.46 12.09
CA GLU A 176 4.56 -3.11 11.50
C GLU A 176 3.35 -3.14 12.43
N GLN A 177 3.54 -3.10 13.75
CA GLN A 177 2.42 -2.88 14.68
C GLN A 177 1.93 -1.43 14.60
N LEU A 178 2.85 -0.46 14.56
CA LEU A 178 2.50 0.96 14.46
C LEU A 178 1.65 1.24 13.23
N VAL A 179 2.08 0.74 12.06
CA VAL A 179 1.40 0.98 10.79
C VAL A 179 0.27 -0.02 10.56
N GLY A 180 0.51 -1.33 10.72
CA GLY A 180 -0.45 -2.38 10.44
C GLY A 180 -1.66 -2.39 11.38
N TRP A 181 -1.48 -2.03 12.65
CA TRP A 181 -2.59 -1.89 13.61
C TRP A 181 -3.10 -0.45 13.72
N LYS A 182 -2.59 0.47 12.89
CA LYS A 182 -2.96 1.88 12.89
C LYS A 182 -2.85 2.50 14.28
N LEU A 183 -1.72 2.26 14.93
CA LEU A 183 -1.39 2.91 16.21
C LEU A 183 -0.85 4.32 16.01
N VAL A 184 -0.56 4.69 14.76
CA VAL A 184 -0.18 6.06 14.37
C VAL A 184 -1.08 6.61 13.28
N ASP A 185 -1.19 7.93 13.23
CA ASP A 185 -1.80 8.66 12.11
C ASP A 185 -0.79 8.85 10.94
N PRO A 186 -1.21 9.39 9.78
CA PRO A 186 -0.29 9.67 8.67
C PRO A 186 0.83 10.67 8.99
N HIS A 187 0.75 11.41 10.11
CA HIS A 187 1.78 12.33 10.59
C HIS A 187 2.75 11.66 11.58
N GLY A 188 2.51 10.39 11.92
CA GLY A 188 3.33 9.62 12.86
C GLY A 188 2.95 9.83 14.33
N ASN A 189 1.85 10.53 14.63
CA ASN A 189 1.40 10.72 16.02
C ASN A 189 0.70 9.47 16.52
N LEU A 190 0.91 9.11 17.79
CA LEU A 190 0.26 7.96 18.39
C LEU A 190 -1.26 8.17 18.57
N LEU A 191 -2.05 7.22 18.08
CA LEU A 191 -3.48 7.14 18.27
C LEU A 191 -3.78 6.43 19.60
N VAL A 192 -3.65 7.16 20.70
CA VAL A 192 -3.74 6.61 22.07
C VAL A 192 -5.02 5.82 22.36
N HIS A 193 -6.13 6.19 21.73
CA HIS A 193 -7.41 5.50 21.85
C HIS A 193 -7.39 4.14 21.15
N ARG A 194 -6.75 4.03 19.98
CA ARG A 194 -6.61 2.74 19.26
C ARG A 194 -5.82 1.73 20.09
N ILE A 195 -4.74 2.19 20.74
CA ILE A 195 -3.94 1.32 21.61
C ILE A 195 -4.78 0.84 22.82
N ALA A 196 -5.59 1.72 23.41
CA ALA A 196 -6.51 1.34 24.49
C ALA A 196 -7.59 0.34 24.02
N ASP A 197 -8.13 0.53 22.81
CA ASP A 197 -9.12 -0.37 22.20
C ASP A 197 -8.53 -1.78 22.00
N LEU A 198 -7.28 -1.89 21.56
CA LEU A 198 -6.60 -3.20 21.41
C LEU A 198 -6.59 -4.00 22.72
N PHE A 199 -6.22 -3.35 23.84
CA PHE A 199 -6.22 -4.02 25.13
C PHE A 199 -7.62 -4.33 25.66
N THR A 200 -8.59 -3.48 25.34
CA THR A 200 -9.98 -3.69 25.75
C THR A 200 -10.60 -4.88 25.02
N VAL A 201 -10.43 -4.96 23.70
CA VAL A 201 -10.92 -6.08 22.88
C VAL A 201 -10.24 -7.40 23.24
N ALA A 202 -8.96 -7.35 23.63
CA ALA A 202 -8.23 -8.53 24.09
C ALA A 202 -8.44 -8.87 25.59
N GLU A 203 -9.28 -8.12 26.30
CA GLU A 203 -9.56 -8.26 27.74
C GLU A 203 -8.30 -8.16 28.64
N GLN A 204 -7.28 -7.41 28.20
CA GLN A 204 -6.01 -7.22 28.89
C GLN A 204 -6.04 -6.01 29.83
N PHE A 205 -6.96 -5.99 30.80
CA PHE A 205 -7.19 -4.83 31.67
C PHE A 205 -5.97 -4.37 32.48
N SER A 206 -5.07 -5.30 32.84
CA SER A 206 -3.81 -4.95 33.52
C SER A 206 -2.88 -4.12 32.62
N GLN A 207 -2.83 -4.45 31.32
CA GLN A 207 -2.08 -3.67 30.33
C GLN A 207 -2.78 -2.35 30.03
N LEU A 208 -4.11 -2.34 29.94
CA LEU A 208 -4.88 -1.11 29.80
C LEU A 208 -4.61 -0.12 30.94
N GLY A 209 -4.51 -0.59 32.18
CA GLY A 209 -4.14 0.24 33.33
C GLY A 209 -2.77 0.89 33.16
N LYS A 210 -1.75 0.10 32.79
CA LYS A 210 -0.39 0.61 32.52
C LYS A 210 -0.37 1.61 31.37
N TRP A 211 -1.07 1.30 30.28
CA TRP A 211 -1.19 2.19 29.11
C TRP A 211 -1.89 3.50 29.47
N SER A 212 -2.92 3.45 30.32
CA SER A 212 -3.63 4.64 30.79
C SER A 212 -2.70 5.58 31.56
N SER A 213 -1.77 5.04 32.36
CA SER A 213 -0.75 5.85 33.03
C SER A 213 0.18 6.58 32.04
N ILE A 214 0.60 5.90 30.97
CA ILE A 214 1.50 6.47 29.93
C ILE A 214 0.78 7.52 29.08
N SER A 215 -0.46 7.23 28.68
CA SER A 215 -1.23 8.08 27.75
C SER A 215 -1.92 9.27 28.43
N SER A 216 -2.03 9.25 29.77
CA SER A 216 -2.54 10.38 30.57
C SER A 216 -1.44 11.30 31.07
N PHE A 217 -0.18 10.87 31.01
CA PHE A 217 0.96 11.72 31.33
C PHE A 217 1.14 12.79 30.24
N SER A 218 0.98 14.05 30.60
CA SER A 218 1.06 15.20 29.68
C SER A 218 2.46 15.76 29.52
N GLY A 219 3.42 15.32 30.34
CA GLY A 219 4.79 15.79 30.30
C GLY A 219 5.68 14.98 29.34
N PRO A 220 6.92 15.45 29.11
CA PRO A 220 7.93 14.68 28.41
C PRO A 220 8.35 13.45 29.20
N GLN A 221 8.44 12.30 28.53
CA GLN A 221 8.87 11.04 29.13
C GLN A 221 9.95 10.36 28.31
N TRP A 222 10.69 9.46 28.98
CA TRP A 222 11.72 8.65 28.36
C TRP A 222 11.09 7.56 27.49
N VAL A 223 11.48 7.56 26.22
CA VAL A 223 11.21 6.50 25.25
C VAL A 223 12.50 6.14 24.54
N THR A 224 12.56 4.95 23.94
CA THR A 224 13.63 4.52 23.05
C THR A 224 13.03 4.28 21.67
N LEU A 225 13.46 5.05 20.69
CA LEU A 225 13.19 4.77 19.28
C LEU A 225 14.16 3.71 18.80
N PHE A 226 13.72 2.75 18.00
CA PHE A 226 14.60 1.66 17.57
C PHE A 226 14.37 1.23 16.12
N GLU A 227 15.39 0.61 15.53
CA GLU A 227 15.35 0.03 14.19
C GLU A 227 15.72 -1.45 14.24
N CYS A 228 15.07 -2.24 13.39
CA CYS A 228 15.27 -3.68 13.32
C CYS A 228 15.87 -4.15 12.00
N GLN A 229 16.59 -5.26 12.06
CA GLN A 229 16.76 -6.17 10.94
C GLN A 229 15.77 -7.32 11.09
N SER A 230 15.01 -7.57 10.03
CA SER A 230 13.80 -8.39 10.09
C SER A 230 13.91 -9.57 9.14
N TYR A 231 13.38 -10.72 9.56
CA TYR A 231 13.40 -11.96 8.78
C TYR A 231 12.06 -12.68 8.89
N PHE A 232 11.59 -13.25 7.79
CA PHE A 232 10.41 -14.10 7.73
C PHE A 232 10.79 -15.57 7.63
N CYS A 233 10.00 -16.45 8.25
CA CYS A 233 10.12 -17.90 8.16
C CYS A 233 8.74 -18.56 8.19
N ASP A 234 8.49 -19.47 7.25
CA ASP A 234 7.27 -20.32 7.22
C ASP A 234 7.56 -21.79 7.56
N GLY A 235 8.74 -22.06 8.13
CA GLY A 235 9.25 -23.39 8.42
C GLY A 235 10.08 -23.99 7.29
N THR A 236 9.90 -23.52 6.04
CA THR A 236 10.63 -24.03 4.88
C THR A 236 11.69 -23.06 4.39
N ARG A 237 11.31 -21.79 4.20
CA ARG A 237 12.15 -20.72 3.67
C ARG A 237 12.40 -19.66 4.73
N VAL A 238 13.55 -19.00 4.63
CA VAL A 238 13.91 -17.82 5.42
C VAL A 238 14.21 -16.67 4.46
N GLU A 239 13.54 -15.55 4.65
CA GLU A 239 13.65 -14.39 3.75
C GLU A 239 13.97 -13.11 4.56
N PRO A 240 14.97 -12.31 4.16
CA PRO A 240 15.19 -11.00 4.76
C PRO A 240 14.07 -10.03 4.36
N LEU A 241 13.67 -9.18 5.31
CA LEU A 241 12.63 -8.19 5.11
C LEU A 241 13.17 -6.77 5.26
N PHE A 242 12.54 -5.85 4.55
CA PHE A 242 12.67 -4.41 4.75
C PHE A 242 11.26 -3.82 4.87
N ARG A 243 10.98 -3.04 5.94
CA ARG A 243 9.62 -2.55 6.27
C ARG A 243 8.53 -3.63 6.13
N GLY A 244 8.78 -4.81 6.68
CA GLY A 244 7.82 -5.91 6.69
C GLY A 244 7.53 -6.59 5.33
N HIS A 245 8.28 -6.28 4.27
CA HIS A 245 8.11 -6.91 2.95
C HIS A 245 9.46 -7.40 2.39
N ARG A 246 9.40 -8.38 1.48
CA ARG A 246 10.58 -8.87 0.77
C ARG A 246 11.02 -7.87 -0.30
N CYS A 247 12.33 -7.67 -0.44
CA CYS A 247 12.88 -6.92 -1.58
C CYS A 247 13.00 -7.87 -2.79
N PHE A 248 12.38 -7.49 -3.91
CA PHE A 248 12.43 -8.31 -5.12
C PHE A 248 13.75 -8.12 -5.87
N GLY A 249 14.26 -9.24 -6.37
CA GLY A 249 15.48 -9.30 -7.16
C GLY A 249 15.19 -9.57 -8.63
N ASP A 250 15.57 -10.75 -9.09
CA ASP A 250 15.43 -11.12 -10.49
C ASP A 250 13.97 -11.39 -10.82
N LEU A 251 13.47 -10.70 -11.84
CA LEU A 251 12.08 -10.84 -12.29
C LEU A 251 12.05 -11.69 -13.55
N THR A 252 11.15 -12.67 -13.54
CA THR A 252 10.87 -13.51 -14.70
C THR A 252 9.40 -13.34 -15.13
N PRO A 253 9.05 -13.68 -16.38
CA PRO A 253 7.65 -13.67 -16.81
C PRO A 253 6.75 -14.49 -15.89
N ASP A 254 7.24 -15.61 -15.37
CA ASP A 254 6.46 -16.49 -14.49
C ASP A 254 6.20 -15.85 -13.11
N VAL A 255 7.16 -15.07 -12.58
CA VAL A 255 6.95 -14.27 -11.37
C VAL A 255 5.86 -13.21 -11.61
N LEU A 256 5.88 -12.53 -12.76
CA LEU A 256 4.86 -11.52 -13.09
C LEU A 256 3.47 -12.14 -13.23
N LEU A 257 3.37 -13.28 -13.92
CA LEU A 257 2.10 -13.99 -14.09
C LEU A 257 1.58 -14.54 -12.75
N ALA A 258 2.46 -15.10 -11.90
CA ALA A 258 2.08 -15.55 -10.56
C ALA A 258 1.58 -14.39 -9.70
N ALA A 259 2.27 -13.24 -9.72
CA ALA A 259 1.83 -12.04 -9.00
C ALA A 259 0.48 -11.53 -9.50
N ALA A 260 0.25 -11.51 -10.82
CA ALA A 260 -1.04 -11.15 -11.42
C ALA A 260 -2.14 -12.16 -11.05
N GLY A 261 -1.82 -13.45 -11.03
CA GLY A 261 -2.71 -14.53 -10.60
C GLY A 261 -3.18 -14.36 -9.15
N HIS A 262 -2.24 -14.09 -8.23
CA HIS A 262 -2.57 -13.81 -6.83
C HIS A 262 -3.42 -12.54 -6.67
N GLY A 263 -3.14 -11.48 -7.46
CA GLY A 263 -3.99 -10.29 -7.49
C GLY A 263 -5.40 -10.57 -8.01
N GLY A 264 -5.52 -11.46 -9.01
CA GLY A 264 -6.80 -11.95 -9.51
C GLY A 264 -7.58 -12.74 -8.45
N ASP A 265 -6.90 -13.63 -7.72
CA ASP A 265 -7.52 -14.43 -6.65
C ASP A 265 -8.04 -13.53 -5.53
N PHE A 266 -7.24 -12.52 -5.17
CA PHE A 266 -7.65 -11.47 -4.24
C PHE A 266 -8.93 -10.76 -4.72
N LEU A 267 -8.97 -10.29 -5.97
CA LEU A 267 -10.17 -9.64 -6.52
C LEU A 267 -11.39 -10.57 -6.56
N VAL A 268 -11.22 -11.83 -6.98
CA VAL A 268 -12.31 -12.81 -7.02
C VAL A 268 -12.88 -13.06 -5.63
N LYS A 269 -12.01 -13.20 -4.61
CA LYS A 269 -12.40 -13.37 -3.20
C LYS A 269 -13.23 -12.18 -2.70
N TRP A 270 -12.86 -10.96 -3.08
CA TRP A 270 -13.53 -9.73 -2.66
C TRP A 270 -14.72 -9.31 -3.54
N CYS A 271 -14.94 -10.01 -4.66
CA CYS A 271 -16.14 -9.89 -5.49
C CYS A 271 -17.27 -10.73 -4.88
N ASN A 272 -18.17 -10.07 -4.16
CA ASN A 272 -19.26 -10.75 -3.46
C ASN A 272 -20.27 -11.40 -4.44
N ASP A 273 -21.26 -12.10 -3.89
CA ASP A 273 -22.29 -12.79 -4.68
C ASP A 273 -23.14 -11.85 -5.55
N LYS A 274 -23.22 -10.57 -5.19
CA LYS A 274 -23.89 -9.52 -5.99
C LYS A 274 -23.00 -8.91 -7.06
N GLY A 275 -21.75 -9.37 -7.18
CA GLY A 275 -20.77 -8.82 -8.12
C GLY A 275 -20.15 -7.50 -7.71
N LEU A 276 -20.44 -7.01 -6.50
CA LEU A 276 -19.81 -5.78 -6.01
C LEU A 276 -18.49 -6.14 -5.35
N PHE A 277 -17.41 -5.47 -5.74
CA PHE A 277 -16.17 -5.50 -4.97
C PHE A 277 -16.43 -4.75 -3.67
N ALA A 278 -16.67 -5.52 -2.60
CA ALA A 278 -16.91 -4.98 -1.26
C ALA A 278 -15.59 -4.97 -0.53
N VAL A 279 -14.70 -4.10 -0.98
CA VAL A 279 -13.39 -3.92 -0.40
C VAL A 279 -13.59 -3.19 0.94
N ARG A 280 -13.97 -3.96 1.96
CA ARG A 280 -14.07 -3.48 3.33
C ARG A 280 -12.64 -3.37 3.84
N PHE A 281 -12.03 -2.20 3.70
CA PHE A 281 -10.92 -1.78 4.55
C PHE A 281 -11.38 -0.75 5.59
N PRO A 282 -12.31 -1.13 6.49
CA PRO A 282 -12.94 -0.20 7.42
C PRO A 282 -11.99 0.30 8.51
N GLU A 283 -10.82 -0.30 8.68
CA GLU A 283 -9.91 0.11 9.76
C GLU A 283 -9.02 1.30 9.35
N TRP A 284 -8.92 1.59 8.04
CA TRP A 284 -7.92 2.49 7.44
C TRP A 284 -8.48 3.84 7.02
N GLN A 285 -9.77 3.93 6.66
CA GLN A 285 -10.48 5.21 6.53
C GLN A 285 -11.31 5.48 7.78
N ALA A 286 -11.04 6.62 8.43
CA ALA A 286 -12.05 7.23 9.29
C ALA A 286 -13.16 7.77 8.37
N ASP A 287 -14.40 7.37 8.65
CA ASP A 287 -15.64 8.11 8.36
C ASP A 287 -16.22 8.21 6.94
N SER A 288 -15.89 7.35 5.97
CA SER A 288 -16.83 7.19 4.84
C SER A 288 -17.04 5.74 4.40
N LEU A 289 -18.29 5.29 4.56
CA LEU A 289 -18.90 4.21 3.80
C LEU A 289 -19.04 4.64 2.32
N GLU A 290 -17.98 5.16 1.70
CA GLU A 290 -18.01 5.59 0.32
C GLU A 290 -18.24 4.38 -0.57
N THR A 291 -19.27 4.48 -1.41
CA THR A 291 -19.52 3.49 -2.45
C THR A 291 -18.33 3.50 -3.40
N VAL A 292 -17.69 2.34 -3.61
CA VAL A 292 -16.62 2.17 -4.60
C VAL A 292 -17.03 2.78 -5.93
N ALA A 293 -16.14 3.56 -6.54
CA ALA A 293 -16.40 4.20 -7.82
C ALA A 293 -16.76 3.16 -8.90
N VAL A 294 -17.77 3.46 -9.72
CA VAL A 294 -18.21 2.57 -10.80
C VAL A 294 -17.10 2.35 -11.83
N SER A 295 -16.23 3.34 -12.05
CA SER A 295 -15.01 3.20 -12.87
C SER A 295 -14.08 2.11 -12.33
N ASP A 296 -13.85 2.09 -11.02
CA ASP A 296 -12.97 1.10 -10.38
C ASP A 296 -13.57 -0.31 -10.46
N GLN A 297 -14.90 -0.44 -10.28
CA GLN A 297 -15.61 -1.70 -10.46
C GLN A 297 -15.45 -2.23 -11.90
N ALA A 298 -15.61 -1.37 -12.90
CA ALA A 298 -15.42 -1.71 -14.30
C ALA A 298 -13.96 -2.04 -14.63
N SER A 299 -13.01 -1.30 -14.05
CA SER A 299 -11.57 -1.52 -14.21
C SER A 299 -11.13 -2.86 -13.65
N ALA A 300 -11.60 -3.23 -12.45
CA ALA A 300 -11.33 -4.54 -11.86
C ALA A 300 -11.95 -5.68 -12.67
N ALA A 301 -13.17 -5.51 -13.19
CA ALA A 301 -13.78 -6.50 -14.08
C ALA A 301 -12.95 -6.68 -15.37
N LEU A 302 -12.47 -5.58 -15.99
CA LEU A 302 -11.59 -5.64 -17.15
C LEU A 302 -10.26 -6.32 -16.83
N ALA A 303 -9.64 -6.01 -15.69
CA ALA A 303 -8.39 -6.63 -15.25
C ALA A 303 -8.53 -8.16 -15.08
N LEU A 304 -9.62 -8.63 -14.47
CA LEU A 304 -9.91 -10.07 -14.38
C LEU A 304 -10.10 -10.71 -15.76
N LEU A 305 -10.73 -10.02 -16.72
CA LEU A 305 -10.87 -10.54 -18.09
C LEU A 305 -9.53 -10.61 -18.83
N GLU A 306 -8.68 -9.60 -18.66
CA GLU A 306 -7.31 -9.63 -19.21
C GLU A 306 -6.48 -10.75 -18.59
N LEU A 307 -6.64 -11.04 -17.29
CA LEU A 307 -5.99 -12.19 -16.65
C LEU A 307 -6.56 -13.51 -17.19
N TYR A 308 -7.88 -13.64 -17.29
CA TYR A 308 -8.54 -14.85 -17.81
C TYR A 308 -8.14 -15.16 -19.26
N GLU A 309 -7.87 -14.14 -20.06
CA GLU A 309 -7.33 -14.33 -21.41
C GLU A 309 -6.01 -15.13 -21.41
N ILE A 310 -5.23 -15.05 -20.34
CA ILE A 310 -3.93 -15.73 -20.21
C ILE A 310 -4.05 -17.01 -19.40
N ASP A 311 -4.63 -16.95 -18.19
CA ASP A 311 -4.63 -18.07 -17.23
C ASP A 311 -5.74 -19.11 -17.48
N LYS A 312 -6.80 -18.73 -18.21
CA LYS A 312 -7.99 -19.53 -18.51
C LYS A 312 -8.70 -20.12 -17.28
N ARG A 313 -8.51 -19.57 -16.09
CA ARG A 313 -9.13 -20.09 -14.86
C ARG A 313 -10.63 -19.74 -14.79
N PRO A 314 -11.55 -20.71 -14.64
CA PRO A 314 -12.99 -20.45 -14.59
C PRO A 314 -13.43 -19.50 -13.47
N GLU A 315 -12.73 -19.51 -12.33
CA GLU A 315 -12.98 -18.66 -11.17
C GLU A 315 -12.77 -17.18 -11.51
N THR A 316 -11.68 -16.88 -12.24
CA THR A 316 -11.35 -15.54 -12.75
C THR A 316 -12.46 -15.00 -13.64
N LEU A 317 -12.91 -15.79 -14.64
CA LEU A 317 -14.04 -15.42 -15.49
C LEU A 317 -15.34 -15.28 -14.70
N GLY A 318 -15.57 -16.18 -13.73
CA GLY A 318 -16.73 -16.16 -12.85
C GLY A 318 -16.84 -14.86 -12.06
N GLY A 319 -15.73 -14.39 -11.48
CA GLY A 319 -15.63 -13.10 -10.79
C GLY A 319 -15.92 -11.92 -11.71
N ALA A 320 -15.24 -11.86 -12.87
CA ALA A 320 -15.47 -10.82 -13.87
C ALA A 320 -16.94 -10.74 -14.32
N ARG A 321 -17.56 -11.90 -14.58
CA ARG A 321 -18.97 -11.99 -14.99
C ARG A 321 -19.92 -11.43 -13.94
N ARG A 322 -19.72 -11.77 -12.66
CA ARG A 322 -20.56 -11.23 -11.57
C ARG A 322 -20.43 -9.70 -11.50
N ALA A 323 -19.20 -9.18 -11.56
CA ALA A 323 -18.96 -7.74 -11.56
C ALA A 323 -19.63 -7.02 -12.73
N LEU A 324 -19.54 -7.57 -13.94
CA LEU A 324 -20.23 -7.03 -15.10
C LEU A 324 -21.76 -7.06 -14.96
N GLN A 325 -22.33 -8.11 -14.38
CA GLN A 325 -23.77 -8.18 -14.12
C GLN A 325 -24.23 -7.08 -13.15
N ALA A 326 -23.44 -6.81 -12.12
CA ALA A 326 -23.70 -5.72 -11.18
C ALA A 326 -23.70 -4.35 -11.90
N LEU A 327 -22.70 -4.11 -12.76
CA LEU A 327 -22.62 -2.89 -13.56
C LEU A 327 -23.81 -2.75 -14.51
N LEU A 328 -24.20 -3.81 -15.20
CA LEU A 328 -25.34 -3.80 -16.13
C LEU A 328 -26.66 -3.47 -15.43
N ALA A 329 -26.82 -3.86 -14.16
CA ALA A 329 -28.00 -3.51 -13.36
C ALA A 329 -28.09 -1.99 -13.05
N CYS A 330 -26.97 -1.28 -13.11
CA CYS A 330 -26.90 0.17 -12.90
C CYS A 330 -27.17 0.99 -14.17
N LEU A 331 -27.29 0.36 -15.35
CA LEU A 331 -27.51 1.09 -16.61
C LEU A 331 -28.87 1.79 -16.63
N LYS A 332 -28.84 3.08 -16.95
CA LYS A 332 -30.02 3.92 -17.17
C LYS A 332 -30.11 4.35 -18.64
N PRO A 333 -31.33 4.45 -19.23
CA PRO A 333 -31.50 5.06 -20.54
C PRO A 333 -30.94 6.49 -20.57
N SER A 334 -30.30 6.88 -21.66
CA SER A 334 -29.80 8.24 -21.87
C SER A 334 -30.43 8.83 -23.13
N GLY A 335 -30.96 10.05 -23.02
CA GLY A 335 -31.70 10.74 -24.09
C GLY A 335 -33.11 10.19 -24.34
N ALA A 336 -33.88 10.91 -25.16
CA ALA A 336 -35.30 10.63 -25.41
C ALA A 336 -35.57 9.43 -26.34
N ASP A 337 -34.59 9.07 -27.19
CA ASP A 337 -34.75 8.01 -28.21
C ASP A 337 -34.50 6.59 -27.69
N GLY A 338 -34.05 6.43 -26.44
CA GLY A 338 -33.71 5.15 -25.82
C GLY A 338 -32.51 4.42 -26.42
N LYS A 339 -31.85 4.99 -27.44
CA LYS A 339 -30.75 4.35 -28.19
C LYS A 339 -29.45 4.30 -27.41
N ALA A 340 -29.28 5.19 -26.43
CA ALA A 340 -28.12 5.20 -25.55
C ALA A 340 -28.47 4.77 -24.12
N ALA A 341 -27.46 4.32 -23.39
CA ALA A 341 -27.54 4.05 -21.96
C ALA A 341 -26.23 4.43 -21.29
N CYS A 342 -26.30 4.85 -20.04
CA CYS A 342 -25.14 5.14 -19.23
C CYS A 342 -25.25 4.55 -17.82
N LEU A 343 -24.10 4.28 -17.23
CA LEU A 343 -23.94 4.04 -15.82
C LEU A 343 -24.03 5.39 -15.09
N VAL A 344 -24.80 5.39 -14.00
CA VAL A 344 -25.06 6.57 -13.17
C VAL A 344 -24.68 6.24 -11.73
N GLN A 345 -23.80 7.04 -11.14
CA GLN A 345 -23.43 7.00 -9.73
C GLN A 345 -23.64 8.39 -9.14
N ASP A 346 -24.34 8.49 -8.02
CA ASP A 346 -24.61 9.76 -7.32
C ASP A 346 -25.17 10.87 -8.22
N GLY A 347 -26.06 10.47 -9.15
CA GLY A 347 -26.67 11.38 -10.11
C GLY A 347 -25.74 11.87 -11.23
N GLN A 348 -24.55 11.28 -11.39
CA GLN A 348 -23.59 11.62 -12.43
C GLN A 348 -23.29 10.42 -13.33
N ALA A 349 -23.20 10.68 -14.63
CA ALA A 349 -22.75 9.74 -15.63
C ALA A 349 -21.36 10.18 -16.11
N ALA A 350 -20.31 9.61 -15.49
CA ALA A 350 -18.92 9.91 -15.83
C ALA A 350 -18.48 9.18 -17.11
N LEU A 351 -17.74 9.87 -17.98
CA LEU A 351 -17.20 9.35 -19.23
C LEU A 351 -16.33 8.12 -18.98
N GLU A 352 -15.40 8.22 -18.04
CA GLU A 352 -14.44 7.16 -17.71
C GLU A 352 -15.14 5.88 -17.27
N ALA A 353 -16.09 5.96 -16.33
CA ALA A 353 -16.83 4.80 -15.84
C ALA A 353 -17.59 4.08 -16.98
N ASN A 354 -18.21 4.85 -17.87
CA ASN A 354 -18.96 4.31 -19.01
C ASN A 354 -18.04 3.70 -20.06
N ALA A 355 -16.89 4.33 -20.34
CA ALA A 355 -15.90 3.83 -21.30
C ALA A 355 -15.20 2.56 -20.77
N MET A 356 -14.83 2.53 -19.50
CA MET A 356 -14.24 1.36 -18.85
C MET A 356 -15.20 0.17 -18.86
N ALA A 357 -16.48 0.40 -18.54
CA ALA A 357 -17.49 -0.65 -18.59
C ALA A 357 -17.71 -1.17 -20.02
N LEU A 358 -17.68 -0.28 -21.02
CA LEU A 358 -17.76 -0.69 -22.42
C LEU A 358 -16.58 -1.58 -22.81
N LEU A 359 -15.34 -1.22 -22.44
CA LEU A 359 -14.16 -2.04 -22.68
C LEU A 359 -14.28 -3.42 -22.03
N ALA A 360 -14.71 -3.46 -20.77
CA ALA A 360 -14.92 -4.72 -20.05
C ALA A 360 -15.98 -5.61 -20.73
N LEU A 361 -17.10 -5.02 -21.18
CA LEU A 361 -18.16 -5.75 -21.88
C LEU A 361 -17.73 -6.26 -23.27
N LEU A 362 -16.95 -5.47 -24.01
CA LEU A 362 -16.39 -5.88 -25.30
C LEU A 362 -15.46 -7.08 -25.11
N LYS A 363 -14.51 -6.99 -24.17
CA LYS A 363 -13.57 -8.07 -23.85
C LYS A 363 -14.29 -9.33 -23.37
N TYR A 364 -15.33 -9.19 -22.54
CA TYR A 364 -16.13 -10.34 -22.11
C TYR A 364 -16.91 -10.98 -23.28
N GLY A 365 -17.43 -10.17 -24.20
CA GLY A 365 -18.09 -10.66 -25.41
C GLY A 365 -17.17 -11.48 -26.33
N GLU A 366 -15.89 -11.10 -26.41
CA GLU A 366 -14.84 -11.84 -27.13
C GLU A 366 -14.53 -13.17 -26.44
N LEU A 367 -14.32 -13.16 -25.13
CA LEU A 367 -13.85 -14.32 -24.37
C LEU A 367 -14.93 -15.34 -24.03
N ALA A 368 -16.19 -14.92 -23.85
CA ALA A 368 -17.29 -15.78 -23.42
C ALA A 368 -18.33 -16.08 -24.53
N SER A 369 -18.11 -15.58 -25.76
CA SER A 369 -19.02 -15.74 -26.91
C SER A 369 -20.50 -15.44 -26.59
N ASN A 370 -20.77 -14.45 -25.74
CA ASN A 370 -22.12 -14.19 -25.21
C ASN A 370 -22.85 -13.11 -26.02
N ALA A 371 -23.80 -13.54 -26.86
CA ALA A 371 -24.60 -12.64 -27.70
C ALA A 371 -25.44 -11.61 -26.91
N ASN A 372 -25.80 -11.90 -25.65
CA ASN A 372 -26.69 -11.04 -24.85
C ASN A 372 -26.05 -9.71 -24.42
N VAL A 373 -24.72 -9.60 -24.52
CA VAL A 373 -23.97 -8.39 -24.17
C VAL A 373 -24.06 -7.32 -25.27
N SER A 374 -24.37 -7.72 -26.51
CA SER A 374 -24.32 -6.88 -27.72
C SER A 374 -25.21 -5.63 -27.62
N LYS A 375 -26.42 -5.76 -27.05
CA LYS A 375 -27.34 -4.62 -26.88
C LYS A 375 -26.78 -3.56 -25.94
N HIS A 376 -26.14 -3.97 -24.84
CA HIS A 376 -25.58 -3.05 -23.86
C HIS A 376 -24.34 -2.33 -24.40
N VAL A 377 -23.45 -3.07 -25.08
CA VAL A 377 -22.28 -2.54 -25.78
C VAL A 377 -22.69 -1.44 -26.77
N THR A 378 -23.68 -1.71 -27.60
CA THR A 378 -24.19 -0.75 -28.59
C THR A 378 -24.72 0.52 -27.92
N ARG A 379 -25.53 0.38 -26.85
CA ARG A 379 -26.12 1.53 -26.14
C ARG A 379 -25.07 2.39 -25.41
N LEU A 380 -24.06 1.75 -24.84
CA LEU A 380 -22.93 2.46 -24.21
C LEU A 380 -22.06 3.16 -25.26
N GLY A 381 -21.76 2.51 -26.39
CA GLY A 381 -21.04 3.12 -27.50
C GLY A 381 -21.72 4.40 -28.02
N TYR A 382 -23.05 4.37 -28.20
CA TYR A 382 -23.81 5.57 -28.55
C TYR A 382 -23.83 6.64 -27.46
N TYR A 383 -23.80 6.26 -26.18
CA TYR A 383 -23.64 7.23 -25.10
C TYR A 383 -22.28 7.94 -25.17
N LEU A 384 -21.19 7.20 -25.43
CA LEU A 384 -19.86 7.80 -25.59
C LEU A 384 -19.79 8.76 -26.79
N LEU A 385 -20.41 8.39 -27.92
CA LEU A 385 -20.49 9.29 -29.09
C LEU A 385 -21.19 10.62 -28.76
N ARG A 386 -22.16 10.62 -27.83
CA ARG A 386 -22.85 11.85 -27.36
C ARG A 386 -22.02 12.71 -26.41
N GLN A 387 -20.86 12.24 -25.97
CA GLN A 387 -19.93 13.05 -25.17
C GLN A 387 -19.01 13.91 -26.05
N ARG A 388 -18.96 13.63 -27.36
CA ARG A 388 -18.22 14.44 -28.32
C ARG A 388 -18.76 15.87 -28.39
N GLN A 389 -17.84 16.81 -28.49
CA GLN A 389 -18.06 18.20 -28.86
C GLN A 389 -17.33 18.48 -30.18
N PRO A 390 -17.62 19.60 -30.86
CA PRO A 390 -16.87 20.00 -32.05
C PRO A 390 -15.36 20.10 -31.76
N GLY A 391 -14.53 19.65 -32.70
CA GLY A 391 -13.07 19.73 -32.59
C GLY A 391 -12.45 18.63 -31.72
N GLY A 392 -13.15 17.51 -31.52
CA GLY A 392 -12.61 16.32 -30.86
C GLY A 392 -12.70 16.31 -29.33
N VAL A 393 -13.15 17.39 -28.69
CA VAL A 393 -13.24 17.45 -27.22
C VAL A 393 -14.28 16.46 -26.70
N LEU A 394 -13.97 15.76 -25.60
CA LEU A 394 -14.88 14.84 -24.92
C LEU A 394 -15.32 15.42 -23.57
N VAL A 395 -16.62 15.47 -23.34
CA VAL A 395 -17.22 15.82 -22.05
C VAL A 395 -16.91 14.73 -21.02
N CYS A 396 -16.30 15.10 -19.89
CA CYS A 396 -15.88 14.14 -18.86
C CYS A 396 -17.04 13.54 -18.06
N GLY A 397 -18.20 14.21 -18.04
CA GLY A 397 -19.36 13.77 -17.25
C GLY A 397 -20.62 14.58 -17.52
N ARG A 398 -21.76 13.99 -17.19
CA ARG A 398 -23.07 14.65 -17.24
C ARG A 398 -23.91 14.34 -16.02
N SER A 399 -24.62 15.34 -15.53
CA SER A 399 -25.67 15.11 -14.53
C SER A 399 -26.83 14.31 -15.13
N TYR A 400 -27.37 13.39 -14.36
CA TYR A 400 -28.52 12.56 -14.70
C TYR A 400 -29.72 12.91 -13.82
N PRO A 401 -30.94 13.03 -14.37
CA PRO A 401 -31.31 12.85 -15.78
C PRO A 401 -31.16 14.10 -16.64
N SER A 402 -30.75 15.24 -16.09
CA SER A 402 -30.82 16.55 -16.77
C SER A 402 -29.93 16.67 -18.01
N GLY A 403 -28.87 15.87 -18.10
CA GLY A 403 -27.89 15.91 -19.19
C GLY A 403 -26.93 17.10 -19.13
N LYS A 404 -26.97 17.90 -18.05
CA LYS A 404 -26.09 19.06 -17.84
C LYS A 404 -24.63 18.61 -17.90
N ILE A 405 -23.83 19.30 -18.70
CA ILE A 405 -22.41 19.04 -18.90
C ILE A 405 -21.62 19.41 -17.64
N ASP A 406 -20.73 18.52 -17.22
CA ASP A 406 -19.63 18.85 -16.33
C ASP A 406 -18.51 19.53 -17.15
N PRO A 407 -18.12 20.78 -16.84
CA PRO A 407 -17.11 21.50 -17.60
C PRO A 407 -15.68 21.01 -17.32
N SER A 408 -15.46 20.13 -16.35
CA SER A 408 -14.13 19.60 -16.06
C SER A 408 -13.61 18.72 -17.21
N MET A 409 -12.30 18.52 -17.24
CA MET A 409 -11.64 17.64 -18.21
C MET A 409 -10.91 16.54 -17.47
N SER A 410 -10.93 15.34 -18.02
CA SER A 410 -10.17 14.20 -17.52
C SER A 410 -9.37 13.61 -18.65
N LEU A 411 -8.04 13.71 -18.58
CA LEU A 411 -7.13 13.08 -19.54
C LEU A 411 -7.35 11.57 -19.57
N THR A 412 -7.40 10.93 -18.40
CA THR A 412 -7.63 9.50 -18.27
C THR A 412 -8.98 9.11 -18.85
N GLY A 413 -10.06 9.81 -18.49
CA GLY A 413 -11.41 9.53 -19.00
C GLY A 413 -11.53 9.68 -20.52
N ALA A 414 -10.94 10.73 -21.10
CA ALA A 414 -10.89 10.91 -22.55
C ALA A 414 -10.07 9.79 -23.25
N SER A 415 -8.94 9.41 -22.66
CA SER A 415 -8.08 8.36 -23.20
C SER A 415 -8.74 6.99 -23.18
N VAL A 416 -9.40 6.62 -22.07
CA VAL A 416 -10.18 5.37 -21.98
C VAL A 416 -11.31 5.36 -23.01
N ALA A 417 -11.98 6.50 -23.23
CA ALA A 417 -13.02 6.62 -24.26
C ALA A 417 -12.49 6.45 -25.69
N ILE A 418 -11.30 7.00 -25.99
CA ILE A 418 -10.63 6.79 -27.29
C ILE A 418 -10.33 5.31 -27.52
N VAL A 419 -9.77 4.61 -26.53
CA VAL A 419 -9.54 3.15 -26.61
C VAL A 419 -10.87 2.43 -26.84
N ALA A 420 -11.93 2.81 -26.13
CA ALA A 420 -13.26 2.22 -26.28
C ALA A 420 -13.86 2.46 -27.69
N PHE A 421 -13.63 3.62 -28.29
CA PHE A 421 -14.03 3.89 -29.67
C PHE A 421 -13.32 2.99 -30.67
N VAL A 422 -12.01 2.80 -30.55
CA VAL A 422 -11.26 1.88 -31.42
C VAL A 422 -11.78 0.45 -31.28
N ARG A 423 -12.01 -0.03 -30.05
CA ARG A 423 -12.59 -1.38 -29.82
C ARG A 423 -14.02 -1.52 -30.34
N MET A 424 -14.82 -0.45 -30.30
CA MET A 424 -16.14 -0.43 -30.94
C MET A 424 -16.05 -0.52 -32.46
N TYR A 425 -15.08 0.16 -33.07
CA TYR A 425 -14.82 0.04 -34.50
C TYR A 425 -14.41 -1.38 -34.87
N GLU A 426 -13.46 -1.99 -34.17
CA GLU A 426 -13.05 -3.39 -34.34
C GLU A 426 -14.25 -4.35 -34.30
N LYS A 427 -15.16 -4.13 -33.34
CA LYS A 427 -16.31 -5.00 -33.14
C LYS A 427 -17.41 -4.82 -34.20
N THR A 428 -17.62 -3.61 -34.68
CA THR A 428 -18.82 -3.25 -35.46
C THR A 428 -18.53 -2.86 -36.91
N ASN A 429 -17.27 -2.57 -37.23
CA ASN A 429 -16.79 -1.97 -38.47
C ASN A 429 -17.50 -0.64 -38.83
N GLN A 430 -18.06 0.07 -37.85
CA GLN A 430 -18.70 1.37 -38.07
C GLN A 430 -17.66 2.49 -37.93
N THR A 431 -17.35 3.17 -39.03
CA THR A 431 -16.29 4.20 -39.09
C THR A 431 -16.51 5.37 -38.15
N VAL A 432 -17.77 5.67 -37.78
CA VAL A 432 -18.11 6.75 -36.84
C VAL A 432 -17.35 6.67 -35.51
N PHE A 433 -17.01 5.45 -35.05
CA PHE A 433 -16.22 5.27 -33.83
C PHE A 433 -14.73 5.54 -34.09
N LEU A 434 -14.16 5.04 -35.18
CA LEU A 434 -12.77 5.31 -35.54
C LEU A 434 -12.55 6.82 -35.78
N ASP A 435 -13.47 7.47 -36.49
CA ASP A 435 -13.41 8.92 -36.73
C ASP A 435 -13.49 9.72 -35.42
N ALA A 436 -14.31 9.26 -34.46
CA ALA A 436 -14.34 9.84 -33.12
C ALA A 436 -13.00 9.69 -32.39
N ALA A 437 -12.40 8.50 -32.44
CA ALA A 437 -11.09 8.25 -31.82
C ALA A 437 -10.00 9.16 -32.39
N ARG A 438 -9.97 9.32 -33.72
CA ARG A 438 -9.00 10.16 -34.45
C ARG A 438 -9.11 11.64 -34.10
N GLU A 439 -10.32 12.18 -34.15
CA GLU A 439 -10.57 13.59 -33.86
C GLU A 439 -10.20 13.92 -32.40
N SER A 440 -10.62 13.06 -31.46
CA SER A 440 -10.32 13.23 -30.05
C SER A 440 -8.83 13.06 -29.73
N MET A 441 -8.14 12.10 -30.37
CA MET A 441 -6.70 11.94 -30.19
C MET A 441 -5.90 13.14 -30.72
N THR A 442 -6.29 13.67 -31.88
CA THR A 442 -5.67 14.86 -32.47
C THR A 442 -5.75 16.05 -31.51
N TRP A 443 -6.94 16.31 -30.97
CA TRP A 443 -7.14 17.37 -29.98
C TRP A 443 -6.33 17.12 -28.70
N LEU A 444 -6.40 15.90 -28.15
CA LEU A 444 -5.75 15.55 -26.90
C LEU A 444 -4.23 15.68 -26.99
N ARG A 445 -3.61 15.27 -28.10
CA ARG A 445 -2.17 15.45 -28.35
C ARG A 445 -1.80 16.93 -28.44
N ALA A 446 -2.57 17.74 -29.16
CA ALA A 446 -2.31 19.17 -29.30
C ALA A 446 -2.36 19.88 -27.94
N GLU A 447 -3.35 19.56 -27.11
CA GLU A 447 -3.59 20.18 -25.80
C GLU A 447 -2.60 19.69 -24.72
N GLN A 448 -2.31 18.38 -24.70
CA GLN A 448 -1.60 17.74 -23.58
C GLN A 448 -0.12 17.56 -23.84
N VAL A 449 0.31 17.44 -25.09
CA VAL A 449 1.72 17.22 -25.45
C VAL A 449 2.30 18.50 -26.04
N GLY A 450 1.70 19.01 -27.13
CA GLY A 450 2.06 20.28 -27.77
C GLY A 450 3.57 20.62 -27.69
N LYS A 451 3.86 21.81 -27.18
CA LYS A 451 5.23 22.32 -26.93
C LYS A 451 5.71 22.12 -25.49
N ARG A 452 5.10 21.20 -24.73
CA ARG A 452 5.51 20.97 -23.34
C ARG A 452 6.91 20.34 -23.30
N GLU A 453 7.68 20.74 -22.30
CA GLU A 453 8.97 20.14 -21.97
C GLU A 453 8.80 18.72 -21.42
N LEU A 454 9.87 17.93 -21.42
CA LEU A 454 9.85 16.50 -21.09
C LEU A 454 9.28 16.22 -19.69
N ASP A 455 9.62 17.03 -18.69
CA ASP A 455 9.17 16.90 -17.30
C ASP A 455 7.70 17.31 -17.08
N ALA A 456 7.14 18.11 -18.00
CA ALA A 456 5.75 18.56 -18.00
C ALA A 456 4.83 17.69 -18.87
N LEU A 457 5.35 16.63 -19.49
CA LEU A 457 4.55 15.72 -20.31
C LEU A 457 3.58 14.90 -19.45
N PRO A 458 2.36 14.64 -19.97
CA PRO A 458 1.44 13.71 -19.33
C PRO A 458 2.01 12.29 -19.36
N GLN A 459 2.15 11.69 -18.18
CA GLN A 459 2.65 10.32 -18.04
C GLN A 459 1.52 9.30 -17.74
N ASP A 460 0.30 9.61 -18.21
CA ASP A 460 -0.88 8.77 -17.98
C ASP A 460 -0.84 7.49 -18.83
N ALA A 461 -1.12 6.35 -18.21
CA ALA A 461 -1.02 5.04 -18.85
C ALA A 461 -2.10 4.82 -19.91
N TRP A 462 -3.32 5.32 -19.67
CA TRP A 462 -4.42 5.20 -20.61
C TRP A 462 -4.21 6.09 -21.83
N PHE A 463 -3.55 7.24 -21.66
CA PHE A 463 -3.15 8.09 -22.79
C PHE A 463 -2.20 7.36 -23.73
N VAL A 464 -1.19 6.65 -23.21
CA VAL A 464 -0.29 5.83 -24.04
C VAL A 464 -1.04 4.67 -24.71
N ARG A 465 -1.97 4.00 -24.00
CA ARG A 465 -2.85 2.97 -24.60
C ARG A 465 -3.74 3.54 -25.72
N ALA A 466 -4.19 4.78 -25.59
CA ALA A 466 -4.98 5.45 -26.61
C ALA A 466 -4.13 5.77 -27.85
N LEU A 467 -2.90 6.26 -27.69
CA LEU A 467 -1.94 6.49 -28.80
C LEU A 467 -1.71 5.18 -29.57
N ASP A 468 -1.42 4.12 -28.84
CA ASP A 468 -1.18 2.76 -29.36
C ASP A 468 -2.40 2.17 -30.09
N SER A 469 -3.60 2.35 -29.53
CA SER A 469 -4.85 1.88 -30.16
C SER A 469 -5.15 2.62 -31.47
N VAL A 470 -4.93 3.93 -31.52
CA VAL A 470 -5.14 4.72 -32.74
C VAL A 470 -4.05 4.42 -33.79
N PHE A 471 -2.80 4.29 -33.36
CA PHE A 471 -1.66 3.96 -34.23
C PHE A 471 -1.89 2.67 -35.02
N THR A 472 -2.53 1.67 -34.41
CA THR A 472 -2.89 0.39 -35.06
C THR A 472 -3.60 0.60 -36.42
N TYR A 473 -4.40 1.65 -36.55
CA TYR A 473 -5.19 1.96 -37.75
C TYR A 473 -4.65 3.11 -38.60
N ASP A 474 -4.04 4.12 -37.96
CA ASP A 474 -3.64 5.34 -38.65
C ASP A 474 -2.19 5.29 -39.13
N ARG A 475 -1.34 4.54 -38.41
CA ARG A 475 0.11 4.51 -38.62
C ARG A 475 0.76 5.90 -38.66
N ASP A 476 0.17 6.88 -37.95
CA ASP A 476 0.68 8.25 -37.87
C ASP A 476 2.01 8.28 -37.08
N PRO A 477 3.14 8.66 -37.72
CA PRO A 477 4.45 8.71 -37.07
C PRO A 477 4.51 9.68 -35.88
N GLU A 478 3.64 10.71 -35.83
CA GLU A 478 3.60 11.65 -34.70
C GLU A 478 3.12 10.98 -33.40
N LEU A 479 2.31 9.91 -33.51
CA LEU A 479 1.92 9.10 -32.34
C LEU A 479 3.11 8.32 -31.76
N VAL A 480 3.99 7.83 -32.63
CA VAL A 480 5.24 7.16 -32.26
C VAL A 480 6.17 8.12 -31.53
N THR A 481 6.42 9.29 -32.13
CA THR A 481 7.26 10.35 -31.54
C THR A 481 6.72 10.80 -30.18
N THR A 482 5.40 10.99 -30.08
CA THR A 482 4.75 11.35 -28.81
C THR A 482 4.95 10.28 -27.74
N THR A 483 4.75 9.02 -28.11
CA THR A 483 4.88 7.87 -27.23
C THR A 483 6.31 7.72 -26.71
N GLU A 484 7.30 7.86 -27.59
CA GLU A 484 8.72 7.83 -27.21
C GLU A 484 9.08 8.95 -26.24
N ARG A 485 8.61 10.19 -26.47
CA ARG A 485 8.84 11.31 -25.55
C ARG A 485 8.25 11.05 -24.16
N ILE A 486 7.05 10.49 -24.08
CA ILE A 486 6.42 10.14 -22.80
C ILE A 486 7.21 9.03 -22.11
N ALA A 487 7.63 7.98 -22.84
CA ALA A 487 8.44 6.91 -22.27
C ALA A 487 9.76 7.43 -21.68
N LEU A 488 10.45 8.31 -22.41
CA LEU A 488 11.67 8.96 -21.91
C LEU A 488 11.43 9.80 -20.65
N ALA A 489 10.32 10.55 -20.60
CA ALA A 489 9.95 11.32 -19.40
C ALA A 489 9.74 10.41 -18.18
N ILE A 490 9.09 9.26 -18.39
CA ILE A 490 8.85 8.27 -17.32
C ILE A 490 10.18 7.65 -16.87
N MET A 491 11.02 7.19 -17.80
CA MET A 491 12.33 6.61 -17.46
C MET A 491 13.23 7.61 -16.71
N ALA A 492 13.18 8.89 -17.09
CA ALA A 492 13.92 9.96 -16.40
C ALA A 492 13.42 10.21 -14.96
N SER A 493 12.14 9.92 -14.70
CA SER A 493 11.52 10.08 -13.37
C SER A 493 11.75 8.90 -12.42
N GLN A 494 12.33 7.79 -12.89
CA GLN A 494 12.61 6.62 -12.05
C GLN A 494 13.71 6.94 -11.01
N THR A 495 13.50 6.47 -9.79
CA THR A 495 14.49 6.58 -8.71
C THR A 495 15.50 5.46 -8.79
N TRP A 496 16.75 5.82 -9.07
CA TRP A 496 17.89 4.89 -9.16
C TRP A 496 18.81 4.89 -7.93
N GLY A 497 18.63 5.86 -7.03
CA GLY A 497 19.38 5.97 -5.79
C GLY A 497 18.54 6.66 -4.74
N PHE A 498 18.34 6.00 -3.60
CA PHE A 498 17.63 6.53 -2.45
C PHE A 498 18.25 5.98 -1.16
N PRO A 499 18.15 6.68 -0.01
CA PRO A 499 18.60 6.12 1.27
C PRO A 499 17.90 4.82 1.66
N PHE A 500 16.73 4.52 1.10
CA PHE A 500 15.97 3.29 1.40
C PHE A 500 15.99 2.32 0.22
N PRO A 501 16.43 1.07 0.44
CA PRO A 501 16.51 0.04 -0.60
C PRO A 501 15.19 -0.25 -1.31
N ASP A 502 14.09 -0.19 -0.57
CA ASP A 502 12.74 -0.46 -1.07
C ASP A 502 12.20 0.61 -2.01
N PHE A 503 12.89 1.76 -2.17
CA PHE A 503 12.46 2.85 -3.06
C PHE A 503 13.10 2.75 -4.46
N LEU A 504 14.02 1.82 -4.67
CA LEU A 504 14.62 1.59 -5.99
C LEU A 504 13.52 1.28 -7.02
N GLY A 505 13.39 2.13 -8.04
CA GLY A 505 12.37 2.00 -9.08
C GLY A 505 11.07 2.75 -8.85
N SER A 506 10.91 3.41 -7.70
CA SER A 506 9.83 4.36 -7.46
C SER A 506 9.87 5.53 -8.46
N ILE A 507 8.78 6.27 -8.57
CA ILE A 507 8.64 7.38 -9.52
C ILE A 507 8.71 8.71 -8.77
N ASN A 508 9.61 9.60 -9.15
CA ASN A 508 9.87 10.88 -8.47
C ASN A 508 10.17 10.71 -6.97
N SER A 509 10.79 9.60 -6.58
CA SER A 509 10.98 9.21 -5.17
C SER A 509 9.69 9.13 -4.35
N HIS A 510 8.55 8.98 -5.03
CA HIS A 510 7.26 8.82 -4.38
C HIS A 510 6.99 7.33 -4.16
N PRO A 511 6.78 6.86 -2.91
CA PRO A 511 6.66 5.43 -2.60
C PRO A 511 5.29 4.81 -2.99
N SER A 512 4.62 5.34 -4.01
CA SER A 512 3.33 4.84 -4.51
C SER A 512 3.53 3.72 -5.54
N ALA A 513 3.11 2.52 -5.17
CA ALA A 513 3.12 1.36 -6.06
C ALA A 513 2.08 1.49 -7.17
N THR A 514 0.96 2.17 -6.93
CA THR A 514 -0.04 2.47 -7.97
C THR A 514 0.54 3.37 -9.05
N LEU A 515 1.26 4.43 -8.66
CA LEU A 515 1.95 5.30 -9.62
C LEU A 515 2.98 4.50 -10.43
N ALA A 516 3.80 3.69 -9.76
CA ALA A 516 4.75 2.80 -10.42
C ALA A 516 4.08 1.83 -11.41
N ALA A 517 2.97 1.21 -11.04
CA ALA A 517 2.21 0.31 -11.91
C ALA A 517 1.64 1.06 -13.14
N GLN A 518 1.09 2.26 -12.96
CA GLN A 518 0.63 3.08 -14.08
C GLN A 518 1.79 3.42 -15.04
N ARG A 519 2.96 3.78 -14.50
CA ARG A 519 4.15 4.06 -15.32
C ARG A 519 4.68 2.82 -16.03
N ALA A 520 4.69 1.67 -15.37
CA ALA A 520 5.07 0.41 -15.98
C ALA A 520 4.09 -0.02 -17.09
N LEU A 521 2.78 0.16 -16.90
CA LEU A 521 1.80 -0.05 -17.97
C LEU A 521 2.05 0.87 -19.17
N ALA A 522 2.32 2.15 -18.92
CA ALA A 522 2.62 3.13 -19.97
C ALA A 522 3.88 2.73 -20.77
N LEU A 523 4.96 2.36 -20.07
CA LEU A 523 6.22 1.92 -20.69
C LEU A 523 6.04 0.62 -21.49
N ALA A 524 5.33 -0.37 -20.95
CA ALA A 524 5.07 -1.63 -21.66
C ALA A 524 4.25 -1.41 -22.94
N THR A 525 3.28 -0.49 -22.89
CA THR A 525 2.49 -0.10 -24.05
C THR A 525 3.34 0.68 -25.07
N ALA A 526 4.22 1.56 -24.61
CA ALA A 526 5.13 2.31 -25.46
C ALA A 526 6.12 1.39 -26.19
N ALA A 527 6.70 0.41 -25.49
CA ALA A 527 7.58 -0.59 -26.09
C ALA A 527 6.86 -1.36 -27.20
N ARG A 528 5.63 -1.82 -26.95
CA ARG A 528 4.81 -2.49 -27.97
C ARG A 528 4.63 -1.65 -29.23
N LEU A 529 4.22 -0.39 -29.06
CA LEU A 529 4.00 0.53 -30.18
C LEU A 529 5.29 0.74 -30.98
N LEU A 530 6.42 0.88 -30.29
CA LEU A 530 7.73 1.05 -30.90
C LEU A 530 8.20 -0.20 -31.67
N HIS A 531 8.00 -1.40 -31.13
CA HIS A 531 8.20 -2.67 -31.87
C HIS A 531 7.31 -2.72 -33.11
N ASP A 532 6.03 -2.36 -32.99
CA ASP A 532 5.08 -2.31 -34.12
C ASP A 532 5.45 -1.27 -35.21
N ASN A 533 6.47 -0.44 -34.97
CA ASN A 533 7.00 0.58 -35.88
C ASN A 533 8.51 0.40 -36.15
N ASP A 534 9.05 -0.82 -36.03
CA ASP A 534 10.45 -1.15 -36.34
C ASP A 534 11.47 -0.33 -35.53
N ARG A 535 11.14 0.07 -34.29
CA ARG A 535 12.00 0.82 -33.36
C ARG A 535 12.52 -0.08 -32.24
N ASP A 536 12.93 -1.30 -32.58
CA ASP A 536 13.23 -2.38 -31.63
C ASP A 536 14.26 -1.99 -30.55
N ILE A 537 15.33 -1.30 -30.93
CA ILE A 537 16.37 -0.87 -29.98
C ILE A 537 15.79 0.04 -28.88
N ALA A 538 14.88 0.95 -29.24
CA ALA A 538 14.26 1.86 -28.27
C ALA A 538 13.26 1.10 -27.38
N ALA A 539 12.47 0.21 -27.97
CA ALA A 539 11.53 -0.64 -27.26
C ALA A 539 12.23 -1.57 -26.27
N ASP A 540 13.30 -2.25 -26.68
CA ASP A 540 14.07 -3.17 -25.85
C ASP A 540 14.72 -2.45 -24.66
N LYS A 541 15.21 -1.21 -24.88
CA LYS A 541 15.71 -0.37 -23.79
C LYS A 541 14.61 -0.03 -22.78
N ILE A 542 13.40 0.26 -23.24
CA ILE A 542 12.24 0.49 -22.34
C ILE A 542 11.91 -0.79 -21.55
N VAL A 543 11.93 -1.96 -22.21
CA VAL A 543 11.67 -3.25 -21.56
C VAL A 543 12.74 -3.60 -20.52
N ALA A 544 14.00 -3.26 -20.77
CA ALA A 544 15.08 -3.44 -19.80
C ALA A 544 14.88 -2.54 -18.57
N ASP A 545 14.53 -1.26 -18.76
CA ASP A 545 14.33 -0.30 -17.66
C ASP A 545 13.03 -0.55 -16.85
N LEU A 546 12.08 -1.31 -17.41
CA LEU A 546 10.85 -1.72 -16.71
C LEU A 546 11.13 -2.54 -15.45
N GLN A 547 12.23 -3.31 -15.40
CA GLN A 547 12.58 -4.16 -14.27
C GLN A 547 12.62 -3.40 -12.95
N THR A 548 13.23 -2.21 -12.95
CA THR A 548 13.40 -1.42 -11.72
C THR A 548 12.04 -1.02 -11.16
N THR A 549 11.15 -0.49 -12.00
CA THR A 549 9.79 -0.10 -11.58
C THR A 549 8.93 -1.30 -11.19
N LEU A 550 9.10 -2.46 -11.83
CA LEU A 550 8.37 -3.69 -11.47
C LEU A 550 8.84 -4.27 -10.14
N ALA A 551 10.15 -4.24 -9.87
CA ALA A 551 10.68 -4.66 -8.58
C ALA A 551 10.09 -3.79 -7.47
N PHE A 552 10.02 -2.47 -7.70
CA PHE A 552 9.31 -1.55 -6.81
C PHE A 552 7.84 -1.93 -6.62
N GLN A 553 7.12 -2.11 -7.72
CA GLN A 553 5.70 -2.45 -7.76
C GLN A 553 5.39 -3.71 -6.94
N LEU A 554 6.18 -4.77 -7.11
CA LEU A 554 5.95 -6.08 -6.48
C LEU A 554 6.17 -6.05 -4.96
N GLN A 555 6.99 -5.13 -4.43
CA GLN A 555 7.18 -4.95 -2.98
C GLN A 555 5.88 -4.54 -2.27
N ALA A 556 4.93 -3.97 -2.99
CA ALA A 556 3.63 -3.62 -2.43
C ALA A 556 2.64 -4.79 -2.40
N GLN A 557 2.93 -5.92 -3.05
CA GLN A 557 2.06 -7.08 -2.97
C GLN A 557 2.09 -7.66 -1.55
N ALA A 558 0.92 -7.75 -0.94
CA ALA A 558 0.74 -8.34 0.37
C ALA A 558 0.98 -9.84 0.30
N ASP A 559 1.98 -10.27 1.05
CA ASP A 559 2.40 -11.64 1.29
C ASP A 559 2.27 -11.96 2.78
N ALA A 560 2.69 -13.16 3.20
CA ALA A 560 2.58 -13.57 4.60
C ALA A 560 3.25 -12.59 5.60
N PRO A 561 4.51 -12.15 5.43
CA PRO A 561 5.15 -11.24 6.38
C PRO A 561 4.46 -9.89 6.52
N SER A 562 3.94 -9.33 5.43
CA SER A 562 3.21 -8.05 5.47
C SER A 562 1.78 -8.23 6.00
N ALA A 563 1.07 -9.26 5.55
CA ALA A 563 -0.33 -9.50 5.92
C ALA A 563 -0.52 -9.96 7.37
N MET A 564 0.47 -10.60 8.00
CA MET A 564 0.30 -11.17 9.34
C MET A 564 -0.06 -10.14 10.42
N TYR A 565 0.21 -8.85 10.20
CA TYR A 565 -0.18 -7.78 11.11
C TYR A 565 -1.59 -7.25 10.87
N LEU A 566 -2.30 -7.68 9.84
CA LEU A 566 -3.65 -7.21 9.53
C LEU A 566 -4.72 -8.11 10.18
N PRO A 567 -5.95 -7.62 10.40
CA PRO A 567 -7.04 -8.46 10.91
C PRO A 567 -7.52 -9.46 9.87
N LYS A 568 -7.39 -10.77 10.16
CA LYS A 568 -7.57 -11.87 9.18
C LYS A 568 -6.53 -11.84 8.06
N PRO A 569 -5.25 -12.12 8.35
CA PRO A 569 -4.16 -11.99 7.39
C PRO A 569 -4.39 -12.65 6.03
N GLN A 570 -5.01 -13.83 6.00
CA GLN A 570 -5.32 -14.52 4.75
C GLN A 570 -6.27 -13.76 3.79
N ASP A 571 -6.99 -12.75 4.28
CA ASP A 571 -7.87 -11.92 3.46
C ASP A 571 -7.11 -10.90 2.60
N TYR A 572 -5.83 -10.67 2.89
CA TYR A 572 -4.99 -9.66 2.22
C TYR A 572 -3.99 -10.27 1.26
N LEU A 573 -3.72 -11.58 1.33
CA LEU A 573 -2.74 -12.24 0.49
C LEU A 573 -3.04 -12.02 -1.00
N GLY A 574 -2.02 -11.61 -1.75
CA GLY A 574 -2.10 -11.36 -3.18
C GLY A 574 -2.57 -9.95 -3.56
N GLY A 575 -3.25 -9.24 -2.65
CA GLY A 575 -3.64 -7.84 -2.86
C GLY A 575 -2.43 -6.90 -2.86
N PHE A 576 -2.56 -5.75 -3.51
CA PHE A 576 -1.51 -4.74 -3.59
C PHE A 576 -1.80 -3.55 -2.71
N ARG A 577 -0.80 -3.12 -1.96
CA ARG A 577 -0.83 -1.85 -1.23
C ARG A 577 -0.65 -0.70 -2.23
N ASP A 578 -1.29 0.43 -1.98
CA ASP A 578 -1.12 1.64 -2.78
C ASP A 578 0.28 2.24 -2.60
N HIS A 579 0.83 2.10 -1.40
CA HIS A 579 2.07 2.73 -0.98
C HIS A 579 2.92 1.78 -0.11
N CYS A 580 4.25 1.79 -0.25
CA CYS A 580 5.09 0.85 0.49
C CYS A 580 5.23 1.21 1.99
N LEU A 581 4.96 2.47 2.35
CA LEU A 581 5.04 2.96 3.74
C LEU A 581 3.77 2.74 4.56
N ASP A 582 2.68 2.31 3.93
CA ASP A 582 1.41 2.03 4.60
C ASP A 582 0.78 0.72 4.05
N PHE A 583 -0.45 0.42 4.46
CA PHE A 583 -1.30 -0.64 3.89
C PHE A 583 -2.65 -0.08 3.41
N GLY A 584 -2.64 0.95 2.58
CA GLY A 584 -3.82 1.32 1.81
C GLY A 584 -4.08 0.32 0.70
N PHE A 585 -5.32 -0.15 0.52
CA PHE A 585 -5.68 -1.03 -0.59
C PHE A 585 -6.91 -0.43 -1.29
N ALA A 586 -6.69 0.13 -2.48
CA ALA A 586 -7.77 0.66 -3.31
C ALA A 586 -8.09 -0.31 -4.45
N LEU A 587 -9.34 -0.31 -4.94
CA LEU A 587 -9.72 -1.15 -6.08
C LEU A 587 -9.04 -0.68 -7.38
N SER A 588 -8.95 0.64 -7.58
CA SER A 588 -8.17 1.24 -8.67
C SER A 588 -6.71 0.77 -8.65
N CYS A 589 -6.07 0.76 -7.47
CA CYS A 589 -4.75 0.20 -7.27
C CYS A 589 -4.68 -1.25 -7.77
N GLN A 590 -5.57 -2.14 -7.33
CA GLN A 590 -5.55 -3.55 -7.76
C GLN A 590 -5.60 -3.70 -9.28
N SER A 591 -6.50 -2.97 -9.94
CA SER A 591 -6.64 -3.03 -11.39
C SER A 591 -5.40 -2.49 -12.14
N ALA A 592 -4.81 -1.39 -11.67
CA ALA A 592 -3.59 -0.82 -12.26
C ALA A 592 -2.41 -1.78 -12.17
N GLN A 593 -2.28 -2.45 -11.02
CA GLN A 593 -1.25 -3.47 -10.76
C GLN A 593 -1.37 -4.63 -11.74
N MET A 594 -2.59 -5.15 -11.92
CA MET A 594 -2.85 -6.23 -12.85
C MET A 594 -2.60 -5.82 -14.30
N PHE A 595 -3.08 -4.66 -14.75
CA PHE A 595 -2.82 -4.20 -16.12
C PHE A 595 -1.33 -4.07 -16.41
N SER A 596 -0.57 -3.49 -15.47
CA SER A 596 0.90 -3.39 -15.57
C SER A 596 1.55 -4.76 -15.73
N LEU A 597 1.29 -5.68 -14.79
CA LEU A 597 1.93 -7.01 -14.78
C LEU A 597 1.61 -7.80 -16.04
N LEU A 598 0.36 -7.77 -16.49
CA LEU A 598 -0.09 -8.49 -17.69
C LEU A 598 0.48 -7.86 -18.98
N ALA A 599 0.57 -6.52 -19.05
CA ALA A 599 1.17 -5.83 -20.19
C ALA A 599 2.66 -6.17 -20.31
N VAL A 600 3.41 -6.08 -19.20
CA VAL A 600 4.84 -6.44 -19.19
C VAL A 600 5.01 -7.93 -19.48
N TYR A 601 4.20 -8.81 -18.89
CA TYR A 601 4.28 -10.24 -19.17
C TYR A 601 4.16 -10.53 -20.68
N ARG A 602 3.21 -9.88 -21.37
CA ARG A 602 3.05 -10.01 -22.83
C ARG A 602 4.29 -9.51 -23.58
N GLN A 603 4.84 -8.36 -23.21
CA GLN A 603 6.08 -7.85 -23.81
C GLN A 603 7.26 -8.80 -23.59
N ALA A 604 7.39 -9.32 -22.37
CA ALA A 604 8.46 -10.24 -22.01
C ALA A 604 8.36 -11.59 -22.74
N LYS A 605 7.14 -12.03 -23.08
CA LYS A 605 6.92 -13.23 -23.92
C LYS A 605 7.15 -12.97 -25.41
N ALA A 606 6.86 -11.75 -25.89
CA ALA A 606 7.06 -11.39 -27.29
C ALA A 606 8.55 -11.23 -27.65
N SER A 607 9.37 -10.74 -26.72
CA SER A 607 10.81 -10.50 -26.96
C SER A 607 11.69 -11.15 -25.89
N PRO A 608 11.80 -12.50 -25.83
CA PRO A 608 12.52 -13.19 -24.75
C PRO A 608 13.99 -12.79 -24.59
N GLU A 609 14.65 -12.41 -25.69
CA GLU A 609 16.06 -12.01 -25.70
C GLU A 609 16.28 -10.64 -25.04
N ALA A 610 15.31 -9.73 -25.14
CA ALA A 610 15.33 -8.41 -24.50
C ALA A 610 14.64 -8.41 -23.13
N ALA A 611 13.76 -9.38 -22.89
CA ALA A 611 12.85 -9.41 -21.76
C ALA A 611 13.55 -9.52 -20.42
N LEU A 612 13.42 -8.47 -19.61
CA LEU A 612 13.86 -8.47 -18.21
C LEU A 612 15.32 -8.93 -18.10
N LEU A 613 16.18 -8.46 -19.01
CA LEU A 613 17.62 -8.58 -18.81
C LEU A 613 18.04 -7.60 -17.71
N LEU A 614 18.72 -8.13 -16.70
CA LEU A 614 19.34 -7.31 -15.66
C LEU A 614 20.38 -6.40 -16.31
N THR A 615 20.06 -5.11 -16.43
CA THR A 615 21.05 -4.12 -16.87
C THR A 615 22.15 -4.00 -15.82
N ASP A 616 23.39 -3.69 -16.24
CA ASP A 616 24.49 -3.49 -15.28
C ASP A 616 24.13 -2.40 -14.27
N ARG A 617 23.48 -1.33 -14.73
CA ARG A 617 22.93 -0.26 -13.88
C ARG A 617 21.98 -0.79 -12.81
N TYR A 618 21.05 -1.68 -13.17
CA TYR A 618 20.13 -2.27 -12.20
C TYR A 618 20.84 -3.20 -11.22
N ARG A 619 21.81 -4.01 -11.67
CA ARG A 619 22.61 -4.87 -10.78
C ARG A 619 23.40 -4.06 -9.77
N GLU A 620 24.06 -2.98 -10.21
CA GLU A 620 24.80 -2.06 -9.33
C GLU A 620 23.89 -1.35 -8.33
N ALA A 621 22.75 -0.82 -8.80
CA ALA A 621 21.77 -0.17 -7.94
C ALA A 621 21.22 -1.15 -6.89
N ARG A 622 20.90 -2.38 -7.29
CA ARG A 622 20.44 -3.44 -6.39
C ARG A 622 21.53 -3.88 -5.41
N GLN A 623 22.77 -4.01 -5.83
CA GLN A 623 23.88 -4.34 -4.95
C GLN A 623 24.06 -3.25 -3.89
N THR A 624 23.98 -1.98 -4.31
CA THR A 624 24.03 -0.82 -3.41
C THR A 624 22.86 -0.82 -2.42
N ALA A 625 21.64 -1.06 -2.91
CA ALA A 625 20.43 -1.17 -2.09
C ALA A 625 20.55 -2.34 -1.08
N THR A 626 21.01 -3.50 -1.52
CA THR A 626 21.22 -4.69 -0.67
C THR A 626 22.27 -4.40 0.41
N ALA A 627 23.38 -3.75 0.06
CA ALA A 627 24.39 -3.36 1.03
C ALA A 627 23.87 -2.35 2.06
N ALA A 628 22.94 -1.48 1.67
CA ALA A 628 22.30 -0.53 2.57
C ALA A 628 21.33 -1.18 3.57
N LEU A 629 20.79 -2.39 3.29
CA LEU A 629 19.97 -3.13 4.26
C LEU A 629 20.71 -3.39 5.57
N SER A 630 22.03 -3.60 5.55
CA SER A 630 22.80 -3.89 6.77
C SER A 630 23.37 -2.64 7.45
N ARG A 631 23.13 -1.44 6.91
CA ARG A 631 23.66 -0.18 7.47
C ARG A 631 22.69 0.38 8.49
N PHE A 632 23.17 0.60 9.71
CA PHE A 632 22.42 1.23 10.80
C PHE A 632 23.21 2.42 11.37
N PRO A 633 22.52 3.48 11.83
CA PRO A 633 21.08 3.68 11.74
C PRO A 633 20.65 4.09 10.30
N ARG A 634 19.44 3.71 9.91
CA ARG A 634 18.84 3.97 8.59
C ARG A 634 18.02 5.27 8.58
N ALA A 635 17.22 5.46 9.62
CA ALA A 635 16.19 6.48 9.75
C ALA A 635 16.52 7.50 10.86
N LEU A 636 17.09 7.02 11.95
CA LEU A 636 17.34 7.82 13.15
C LEU A 636 18.56 8.78 13.11
N PRO A 637 19.58 8.69 12.21
CA PRO A 637 20.73 9.60 12.28
C PRO A 637 20.36 11.03 11.85
N SER A 638 19.29 11.23 11.09
CA SER A 638 18.81 12.57 10.70
C SER A 638 18.26 13.40 11.85
N LEU A 639 17.94 12.78 13.00
CA LEU A 639 17.40 13.48 14.18
C LEU A 639 18.48 14.14 15.04
N ASN A 640 19.72 13.67 14.95
CA ASN A 640 20.84 14.20 15.73
C ASN A 640 21.44 15.50 15.17
N ARG A 641 21.02 15.94 13.98
CA ARG A 641 21.25 17.32 13.57
C ARG A 641 20.28 18.19 14.36
N ARG A 642 20.71 18.64 15.56
CA ARG A 642 20.13 19.84 16.16
C ARG A 642 20.00 20.86 15.03
N PRO A 643 18.80 21.39 14.74
CA PRO A 643 18.71 22.48 13.80
C PRO A 643 19.69 23.54 14.28
N GLY A 644 20.72 23.83 13.47
CA GLY A 644 21.50 25.05 13.68
C GLY A 644 20.51 26.23 13.73
N PRO A 645 20.86 27.35 14.39
CA PRO A 645 19.98 28.51 14.46
C PRO A 645 19.42 28.78 13.06
N ALA A 646 18.10 28.70 12.95
CA ALA A 646 17.40 28.60 11.68
C ALA A 646 17.85 29.71 10.73
N THR A 647 18.66 29.38 9.72
CA THR A 647 18.64 30.13 8.47
C THR A 647 17.27 29.85 7.86
N GLN A 648 16.39 30.85 7.90
CA GLN A 648 15.14 30.84 7.16
C GLN A 648 15.45 30.61 5.68
N GLY A 649 15.37 29.37 5.22
CA GLY A 649 15.64 29.03 3.83
C GLY A 649 15.96 27.56 3.64
N GLN A 650 14.94 26.79 3.27
CA GLN A 650 15.06 25.50 2.55
C GLN A 650 15.67 24.33 3.34
N GLY A 651 14.91 23.78 4.30
CA GLY A 651 15.00 22.36 4.64
C GLY A 651 14.15 21.53 3.68
N PRO A 652 14.47 20.24 3.44
CA PRO A 652 13.65 19.36 2.61
C PRO A 652 12.36 19.04 3.38
N GLN A 653 11.29 19.80 3.08
CA GLN A 653 9.95 19.36 3.43
C GLN A 653 9.68 18.10 2.60
N ALA A 654 9.51 16.97 3.27
CA ALA A 654 8.69 15.90 2.72
C ALA A 654 7.27 16.46 2.65
N THR A 655 6.96 17.13 1.54
CA THR A 655 5.61 17.61 1.27
C THR A 655 4.71 16.38 1.31
N PRO A 656 3.65 16.35 2.15
CA PRO A 656 2.61 15.34 1.95
C PRO A 656 2.16 15.43 0.48
N PRO A 657 1.84 14.30 -0.18
CA PRO A 657 1.37 14.34 -1.56
C PRO A 657 0.26 15.39 -1.65
N PRO A 658 0.27 16.29 -2.64
CA PRO A 658 -0.79 17.26 -2.77
C PRO A 658 -2.10 16.49 -2.89
N ARG A 659 -2.97 16.58 -1.87
CA ARG A 659 -4.39 16.38 -2.10
C ARG A 659 -4.73 17.35 -3.23
N GLN A 660 -5.29 16.84 -4.32
CA GLN A 660 -6.03 17.69 -5.23
C GLN A 660 -7.03 18.46 -4.35
N GLN A 661 -6.77 19.74 -4.11
CA GLN A 661 -7.71 20.61 -3.43
C GLN A 661 -8.91 20.70 -4.35
N LEU A 662 -10.00 20.02 -3.97
CA LEU A 662 -11.30 20.37 -4.50
C LEU A 662 -11.53 21.86 -4.20
N PRO A 663 -11.96 22.66 -5.19
CA PRO A 663 -12.26 24.07 -4.96
C PRO A 663 -13.33 24.18 -3.88
N ASP A 664 -13.19 25.17 -3.00
CA ASP A 664 -14.20 25.50 -1.99
C ASP A 664 -15.60 25.58 -2.66
N PRO A 665 -16.64 24.97 -2.07
CA PRO A 665 -17.99 25.12 -2.59
C PRO A 665 -18.34 26.63 -2.63
N PRO A 666 -18.93 27.12 -3.74
CA PRO A 666 -19.31 28.53 -3.82
C PRO A 666 -20.28 28.87 -2.69
N PRO A 667 -20.20 30.10 -2.13
CA PRO A 667 -21.07 30.51 -1.03
C PRO A 667 -22.53 30.33 -1.44
N ALA A 668 -23.31 29.69 -0.57
CA ALA A 668 -24.73 29.43 -0.77
C ALA A 668 -25.45 30.73 -1.16
N ARG A 669 -25.91 30.82 -2.41
CA ARG A 669 -26.79 31.90 -2.86
C ARG A 669 -28.09 31.81 -2.08
N ALA A 670 -28.43 32.90 -1.39
CA ALA A 670 -29.70 33.07 -0.70
C ALA A 670 -30.87 32.77 -1.64
N VAL A 671 -31.67 31.76 -1.30
CA VAL A 671 -32.93 31.45 -1.97
C VAL A 671 -33.95 32.50 -1.53
N PRO A 672 -34.58 33.26 -2.45
CA PRO A 672 -35.69 34.12 -2.08
C PRO A 672 -36.89 33.25 -1.72
N LYS A 673 -37.43 33.47 -0.53
CA LYS A 673 -38.70 32.87 -0.08
C LYS A 673 -39.81 33.24 -1.07
N ARG A 674 -40.46 32.23 -1.65
CA ARG A 674 -41.84 32.30 -2.14
C ARG A 674 -42.59 31.10 -1.62
#